data_AF-A0A1H4V004-F1
#
_entry.id   AF-A0A1H4V004-F1
#
_cell.length_a   1.000
_cell.length_b   1.000
_cell.length_c   1.000
_cell.angle_alpha   90.00
_cell.angle_beta   90.00
_cell.angle_gamma   90.00
#
_symmetry.space_group_name_H-M   'P 1'
#
loop_
_entity.id
_entity.type
_entity.pdbx_description
1 polymer ?
#
loop_
_entity_poly.entity_id
_entity_poly.type
_entity_poly.pdbx_seq_one_letter_code
_entity_poly.pdbx_strand_id
1 'polypeptide(L)'
;MPSHYILAQCPGSPINCTYTQATFTGNLNSGETLCITSGTFSGNINNFPSGATIYVSNGATFSPSNFNNPSGTLINCGTLNFNGINLNSGFRIENYNIANFNSSVNLNGTTTWVNGLNANVNFNSNFNLNNNSTFTNNGKVTATQEFATGSGSTFTNNDELETINGNFNPGGKVDNYGLAYSRQFININSGSTVRNYCTFVADKGFNNNGNNTYNNGNIFIYALSGSSGLFQNNAAFNQGADGIVSGINFTNNNAVTGSGSYYFTGNTVQNNSFGNDGGGINFYDTTNSNSSPFDSGTPNASVTSNSFAPPNEGDCIGNCSSIVCPTAGPDADGDGIEDSMDNCPTTANPLQEDNDNDGVGDICDADDDNDGILDDDECAGTICLEPISNGGFENPVIPSGTSRRRNQSTIPGWSTTATDGQIEIWSFGFNGVPSFEGNQFAELNANQESALYQILCLTPGSEIQWSVHHRGRDGTDVATVRIGADLASATVQETMSDGNTSWGSYTGTYTVPEGQVNTYFVFDAVSTANGNKSVGNFIDDIQIWVTTTPTCLDSDNDGIFNNFDLDADNDGIYDIIENGNGNLDTNNDGIIDSTNGTVGANGVYDNIETSPDSGTLATAYLSTDTDGDGVPDFNEADSDGDGCNDVTEAGYTESSSKPGELQGTDYNSTNGTVTGGFDGYTNPLISSTTSDYTFQLATRATVDATALIDQNILNGGGTNFTVTTATAEYTQSYISGSPNYSVPPATDDSSNLEFQWQVNGIDLTNGGVYSGTNTSTLNISEVTGLNRNVYNLVVTHPDNLCVRIENSAILYEDTDSDNDGVGDRTDLDDDNDGILDTVERPKTVLWVTQNAPETEEQNTIDKLIALGYTVTVVDDNFGGNANDYSVTFIYEDVNSGTALANIANLATTTNGIVTSENALYDDILGTTGATVNNTTNIINITDNTHPITAGLSLGDLDVGDAGFYVNNVVSGTKLGYHPNGQAVLIAWEVGDAMDAGIAPGRRSVLPLNNSTVGFNSTGENLLVNTIIWAAGLDTDKDGITDDLDIDSDNDGCNDANEAYADSNADSNDDGTYGGVITNMEVNANGLVTAAGINGAGDAYTTTPAISTNSSEYTFQEVGNAPLITLQPTDQNVFVPDDAMFDLTSSDTDTYQWQLSTDNGSTFSDITDGAEYSGTTTDALTVISPDSIKNGNLYRAIVTNNNYVCGQVISNEAILNVKSRTVITNRRITYRIKKS
;
A
#
# COMPACT_ATOMS: atom_id res chain seq x y z
N MET A 1 5.39 54.01 23.20
CA MET A 1 6.74 53.40 23.36
C MET A 1 7.82 54.30 22.77
N PRO A 2 9.11 54.17 23.16
CA PRO A 2 10.20 54.79 22.41
C PRO A 2 10.24 54.16 21.01
N SER A 3 10.21 55.01 19.99
CA SER A 3 10.46 54.65 18.61
C SER A 3 11.83 53.96 18.46
N HIS A 4 11.86 52.88 17.66
CA HIS A 4 13.02 52.09 17.22
C HIS A 4 13.36 50.86 18.09
N TYR A 5 12.64 49.77 17.87
CA TYR A 5 13.27 48.46 17.78
C TYR A 5 13.08 47.99 16.33
N ILE A 6 14.19 47.88 15.61
CA ILE A 6 14.20 47.23 14.29
C ILE A 6 13.87 45.77 14.59
N LEU A 7 12.71 45.29 14.15
CA LEU A 7 12.35 43.88 14.19
C LEU A 7 13.43 43.14 13.42
N ALA A 8 14.22 42.34 14.12
CA ALA A 8 15.28 41.56 13.51
C ALA A 8 14.60 40.36 12.84
N GLN A 9 14.46 40.42 11.51
CA GLN A 9 14.04 39.30 10.67
C GLN A 9 15.27 38.63 10.06
N CYS A 10 15.11 37.41 9.53
CA CYS A 10 16.18 36.76 8.79
C CYS A 10 16.71 37.68 7.67
N PRO A 11 18.02 37.86 7.51
CA PRO A 11 18.57 38.75 6.48
C PRO A 11 18.28 38.20 5.07
N GLY A 12 17.41 38.89 4.33
CA GLY A 12 17.12 38.58 2.92
C GLY A 12 18.26 38.97 1.96
N SER A 13 19.02 37.97 1.50
CA SER A 13 19.92 37.99 0.31
C SER A 13 21.19 38.89 0.35
N PRO A 14 22.27 38.53 -0.38
CA PRO A 14 23.08 37.34 -0.21
C PRO A 14 24.17 37.54 0.86
N ILE A 15 24.33 36.55 1.74
CA ILE A 15 25.51 36.49 2.63
C ILE A 15 26.69 35.95 1.82
N ASN A 16 27.81 36.68 1.82
CA ASN A 16 29.02 36.23 1.14
C ASN A 16 29.63 35.02 1.86
N CYS A 17 29.40 33.83 1.32
CA CYS A 17 29.92 32.57 1.84
C CYS A 17 31.41 32.41 1.49
N THR A 18 32.25 32.17 2.49
CA THR A 18 33.64 31.76 2.29
C THR A 18 33.74 30.25 2.07
N TYR A 19 32.93 29.49 2.81
CA TYR A 19 32.81 28.04 2.69
C TYR A 19 31.34 27.64 2.63
N THR A 20 31.08 26.55 1.92
CA THR A 20 29.82 25.79 1.99
C THR A 20 30.04 24.55 2.86
N GLN A 21 28.95 23.91 3.32
CA GLN A 21 29.07 22.68 4.13
C GLN A 21 29.97 21.60 3.50
N ALA A 22 29.96 21.46 2.17
CA ALA A 22 30.76 20.47 1.44
C ALA A 22 32.27 20.77 1.42
N THR A 23 32.68 22.03 1.62
CA THR A 23 34.07 22.49 1.48
C THR A 23 34.74 22.82 2.82
N PHE A 24 33.99 22.73 3.92
CA PHE A 24 34.46 23.15 5.23
C PHE A 24 35.29 22.08 5.94
N THR A 25 36.49 22.48 6.39
CA THR A 25 37.49 21.56 6.99
C THR A 25 37.57 21.67 8.52
N GLY A 26 36.62 22.36 9.15
CA GLY A 26 36.48 22.43 10.61
C GLY A 26 37.08 23.66 11.29
N ASN A 27 37.70 24.62 10.57
CA ASN A 27 38.26 25.83 11.18
C ASN A 27 37.83 27.09 10.40
N LEU A 28 37.30 28.10 11.11
CA LEU A 28 37.06 29.44 10.58
C LEU A 28 38.11 30.44 11.07
N ASN A 29 38.41 31.44 10.24
CA ASN A 29 39.20 32.62 10.56
C ASN A 29 38.28 33.86 10.66
N SER A 30 38.80 34.93 11.28
CA SER A 30 38.07 36.20 11.36
C SER A 30 37.77 36.75 9.96
N GLY A 31 36.52 37.11 9.70
CA GLY A 31 36.02 37.60 8.42
C GLY A 31 35.51 36.51 7.47
N GLU A 32 35.65 35.23 7.81
CA GLU A 32 35.13 34.11 7.00
C GLU A 32 33.71 33.72 7.41
N THR A 33 32.92 33.29 6.44
CA THR A 33 31.54 32.83 6.61
C THR A 33 31.37 31.38 6.16
N LEU A 34 30.81 30.53 7.02
CA LEU A 34 30.31 29.20 6.64
C LEU A 34 28.80 29.29 6.39
N CYS A 35 28.36 28.90 5.20
CA CYS A 35 26.93 28.82 4.85
C CYS A 35 26.46 27.37 4.78
N ILE A 36 25.34 27.11 5.44
CA ILE A 36 24.63 25.83 5.43
C ILE A 36 23.31 26.11 4.73
N THR A 37 23.24 25.73 3.46
CA THR A 37 22.18 26.17 2.55
C THR A 37 21.07 25.15 2.36
N SER A 38 21.33 23.88 2.68
CA SER A 38 20.35 22.78 2.62
C SER A 38 20.88 21.55 3.37
N GLY A 39 19.98 20.68 3.81
CA GLY A 39 20.33 19.45 4.52
C GLY A 39 20.92 19.71 5.92
N THR A 40 21.59 18.70 6.49
CA THR A 40 22.13 18.75 7.86
C THR A 40 23.65 18.83 7.90
N PHE A 41 24.20 19.87 8.53
CA PHE A 41 25.62 19.92 8.89
C PHE A 41 25.86 19.19 10.22
N SER A 42 26.60 18.08 10.18
CA SER A 42 26.99 17.28 11.35
C SER A 42 28.50 17.30 11.67
N GLY A 43 29.29 18.12 10.96
CA GLY A 43 30.74 18.17 11.10
C GLY A 43 31.25 18.79 12.41
N ASN A 44 32.58 18.71 12.61
CA ASN A 44 33.25 19.35 13.74
C ASN A 44 33.57 20.82 13.43
N ILE A 45 33.30 21.72 14.38
CA ILE A 45 33.79 23.10 14.38
C ILE A 45 34.85 23.25 15.47
N ASN A 46 36.12 23.20 15.05
CA ASN A 46 37.29 23.23 15.92
C ASN A 46 37.72 24.66 16.29
N ASN A 47 37.43 25.65 15.44
CA ASN A 47 37.74 27.06 15.68
C ASN A 47 36.65 27.98 15.13
N PHE A 48 36.04 28.79 16.01
CA PHE A 48 35.08 29.82 15.62
C PHE A 48 35.39 31.19 16.28
N PRO A 49 36.34 31.96 15.72
CA PRO A 49 36.86 33.18 16.32
C PRO A 49 35.94 34.40 16.12
N SER A 50 36.12 35.43 16.94
CA SER A 50 35.47 36.74 16.77
C SER A 50 35.64 37.29 15.34
N GLY A 51 34.53 37.73 14.77
CA GLY A 51 34.45 38.24 13.39
C GLY A 51 34.23 37.17 12.31
N ALA A 52 34.21 35.88 12.66
CA ALA A 52 33.71 34.83 11.77
C ALA A 52 32.18 34.70 11.87
N THR A 53 31.54 34.21 10.82
CA THR A 53 30.07 34.01 10.75
C THR A 53 29.72 32.58 10.37
N ILE A 54 28.68 32.02 11.00
CA ILE A 54 27.98 30.83 10.50
C ILE A 54 26.56 31.26 10.16
N TYR A 55 26.11 30.95 8.95
CA TYR A 55 24.76 31.24 8.46
C TYR A 55 24.04 29.94 8.11
N VAL A 56 22.84 29.76 8.67
CA VAL A 56 21.96 28.62 8.42
C VAL A 56 20.73 29.11 7.66
N SER A 57 20.55 28.66 6.42
CA SER A 57 19.40 29.00 5.59
C SER A 57 18.11 28.33 6.07
N ASN A 58 16.96 28.85 5.63
CA ASN A 58 15.68 28.17 5.82
C ASN A 58 15.71 26.75 5.20
N GLY A 59 15.07 25.78 5.86
CA GLY A 59 15.12 24.36 5.49
C GLY A 59 16.45 23.64 5.75
N ALA A 60 17.48 24.32 6.27
CA ALA A 60 18.77 23.71 6.60
C ALA A 60 18.94 23.50 8.11
N THR A 61 19.67 22.46 8.51
CA THR A 61 19.93 22.12 9.92
C THR A 61 21.40 22.23 10.26
N PHE A 62 21.74 22.95 11.35
CA PHE A 62 23.07 22.96 11.95
C PHE A 62 23.09 22.13 13.23
N SER A 63 23.70 20.94 13.16
CA SER A 63 23.80 19.98 14.25
C SER A 63 25.24 19.50 14.44
N PRO A 64 26.19 20.40 14.79
CA PRO A 64 27.61 20.07 14.80
C PRO A 64 27.95 18.99 15.84
N SER A 65 28.77 18.01 15.44
CA SER A 65 29.28 16.97 16.36
C SER A 65 30.13 17.54 17.49
N ASN A 66 30.83 18.66 17.23
CA ASN A 66 31.59 19.41 18.24
C ASN A 66 31.57 20.91 17.90
N PHE A 67 31.37 21.77 18.91
CA PHE A 67 31.42 23.23 18.74
C PHE A 67 32.19 23.89 19.89
N ASN A 68 33.51 23.96 19.74
CA ASN A 68 34.40 24.33 20.84
C ASN A 68 34.81 25.80 20.82
N ASN A 69 34.74 26.46 21.98
CA ASN A 69 35.16 27.85 22.24
C ASN A 69 34.64 28.89 21.22
N PRO A 70 33.33 28.96 20.97
CA PRO A 70 32.81 29.86 19.97
C PRO A 70 32.90 31.32 20.46
N SER A 71 33.24 32.23 19.54
CA SER A 71 33.32 33.69 19.78
C SER A 71 32.90 34.54 18.57
N GLY A 72 32.47 33.92 17.46
CA GLY A 72 31.91 34.60 16.28
C GLY A 72 30.39 34.81 16.35
N THR A 73 29.78 35.08 15.20
CA THR A 73 28.32 35.31 15.06
C THR A 73 27.63 34.12 14.36
N LEU A 74 26.71 33.45 15.05
CA LEU A 74 25.83 32.44 14.46
C LEU A 74 24.49 33.08 14.12
N ILE A 75 24.08 33.00 12.86
CA ILE A 75 22.79 33.49 12.35
C ILE A 75 21.99 32.28 11.87
N ASN A 76 20.83 32.05 12.47
CA ASN A 76 19.96 30.93 12.15
C ASN A 76 18.64 31.39 11.54
N CYS A 77 18.36 30.92 10.33
CA CYS A 77 17.04 31.01 9.69
C CYS A 77 16.42 29.63 9.40
N GLY A 78 17.12 28.55 9.75
CA GLY A 78 16.64 27.16 9.69
C GLY A 78 16.59 26.55 11.09
N THR A 79 17.20 25.38 11.27
CA THR A 79 17.15 24.66 12.56
C THR A 79 18.53 24.55 13.21
N LEU A 80 18.66 24.97 14.48
CA LEU A 80 19.85 24.68 15.31
C LEU A 80 19.56 23.49 16.23
N ASN A 81 20.45 22.50 16.25
CA ASN A 81 20.38 21.39 17.19
C ASN A 81 21.72 21.24 17.94
N PHE A 82 21.72 21.54 19.24
CA PHE A 82 22.91 21.42 20.09
C PHE A 82 22.72 20.41 21.21
N ASN A 83 23.59 19.40 21.25
CA ASN A 83 23.67 18.45 22.37
C ASN A 83 24.54 18.95 23.54
N GLY A 84 24.74 20.28 23.64
CA GLY A 84 25.47 20.95 24.71
C GLY A 84 26.42 22.04 24.20
N ILE A 85 26.34 23.23 24.80
CA ILE A 85 27.18 24.36 24.39
C ILE A 85 27.55 25.22 25.62
N ASN A 86 28.84 25.49 25.79
CA ASN A 86 29.33 26.49 26.74
C ASN A 86 29.75 27.73 25.97
N LEU A 87 29.03 28.83 26.16
CA LEU A 87 29.24 30.05 25.41
C LEU A 87 30.23 30.94 26.15
N ASN A 88 31.36 31.18 25.50
CA ASN A 88 32.42 32.03 26.01
C ASN A 88 32.20 33.50 25.60
N SER A 89 32.92 34.40 26.28
CA SER A 89 32.84 35.84 26.04
C SER A 89 33.09 36.19 24.57
N GLY A 90 32.19 36.98 23.98
CA GLY A 90 32.31 37.51 22.62
C GLY A 90 31.45 36.79 21.57
N PHE A 91 30.88 35.63 21.90
CA PHE A 91 29.96 34.93 20.99
C PHE A 91 28.61 35.63 20.84
N ARG A 92 28.03 35.56 19.65
CA ARG A 92 26.71 36.10 19.35
C ARG A 92 25.83 35.08 18.62
N ILE A 93 24.61 34.88 19.09
CA ILE A 93 23.58 34.11 18.38
C ILE A 93 22.44 35.03 17.98
N GLU A 94 22.01 34.93 16.74
CA GLU A 94 20.73 35.41 16.26
C GLU A 94 19.91 34.20 15.78
N ASN A 95 18.79 33.93 16.45
CA ASN A 95 17.85 32.90 16.06
C ASN A 95 16.60 33.53 15.44
N TYR A 96 16.23 33.14 14.22
CA TYR A 96 15.04 33.63 13.51
C TYR A 96 14.08 32.50 13.11
N ASN A 97 14.32 31.27 13.58
CA ASN A 97 13.49 30.10 13.34
C ASN A 97 13.66 29.14 14.56
N ILE A 98 13.95 27.86 14.39
CA ILE A 98 13.99 26.89 15.51
C ILE A 98 15.42 26.70 16.07
N ALA A 99 15.57 26.72 17.39
CA ALA A 99 16.80 26.37 18.08
C ALA A 99 16.58 25.44 19.29
N ASN A 100 17.06 24.21 19.20
CA ASN A 100 16.93 23.16 20.21
C ASN A 100 18.25 22.90 20.94
N PHE A 101 18.19 22.86 22.27
CA PHE A 101 19.32 22.61 23.15
C PHE A 101 19.03 21.44 24.10
N ASN A 102 19.64 20.29 23.83
CA ASN A 102 19.43 19.02 24.55
C ASN A 102 20.27 18.86 25.83
N SER A 103 21.00 19.91 26.23
CA SER A 103 21.89 19.89 27.40
C SER A 103 22.01 21.28 27.99
N SER A 104 22.51 21.37 29.24
CA SER A 104 22.53 22.64 29.96
C SER A 104 23.32 23.72 29.21
N VAL A 105 22.74 24.91 29.11
CA VAL A 105 23.31 26.05 28.39
C VAL A 105 23.75 27.09 29.40
N ASN A 106 25.02 27.51 29.31
CA ASN A 106 25.59 28.55 30.17
C ASN A 106 26.15 29.69 29.31
N LEU A 107 25.52 30.86 29.39
CA LEU A 107 26.02 32.09 28.78
C LEU A 107 26.94 32.80 29.77
N ASN A 108 28.18 33.10 29.37
CA ASN A 108 29.16 33.75 30.24
C ASN A 108 29.93 34.85 29.51
N GLY A 109 30.24 35.94 30.20
CA GLY A 109 30.98 37.06 29.62
C GLY A 109 30.09 37.90 28.70
N THR A 110 30.67 38.60 27.73
CA THR A 110 29.94 39.53 26.84
C THR A 110 29.12 38.83 25.74
N THR A 111 28.61 37.62 25.99
CA THR A 111 27.78 36.87 25.04
C THR A 111 26.45 37.58 24.82
N THR A 112 26.00 37.64 23.56
CA THR A 112 24.71 38.23 23.19
C THR A 112 23.86 37.20 22.47
N TRP A 113 22.62 37.01 22.90
CA TRP A 113 21.63 36.19 22.21
C TRP A 113 20.43 37.06 21.83
N VAL A 114 20.01 36.97 20.57
CA VAL A 114 18.73 37.51 20.10
C VAL A 114 17.87 36.37 19.57
N ASN A 115 16.68 36.18 20.15
CA ASN A 115 15.62 35.39 19.54
C ASN A 115 14.68 36.35 18.80
N GLY A 116 14.46 36.13 17.51
CA GLY A 116 13.66 36.96 16.62
C GLY A 116 12.17 36.74 16.81
N LEU A 117 11.37 37.52 16.06
CA LEU A 117 9.92 37.34 15.98
C LEU A 117 9.60 35.97 15.34
N ASN A 118 8.58 35.28 15.85
CA ASN A 118 8.15 33.93 15.40
C ASN A 118 9.23 32.84 15.53
N ALA A 119 10.33 33.11 16.23
CA ALA A 119 11.42 32.17 16.41
C ALA A 119 11.25 31.38 17.71
N ASN A 120 11.48 30.08 17.65
CA ASN A 120 11.29 29.15 18.76
C ASN A 120 12.64 28.70 19.34
N VAL A 121 12.80 28.81 20.67
CA VAL A 121 13.97 28.29 21.39
C VAL A 121 13.55 27.29 22.44
N ASN A 122 14.04 26.06 22.32
CA ASN A 122 13.74 24.96 23.23
C ASN A 122 14.98 24.59 24.06
N PHE A 123 14.92 24.82 25.37
CA PHE A 123 15.90 24.35 26.34
C PHE A 123 15.40 23.08 27.03
N ASN A 124 15.92 21.93 26.62
CA ASN A 124 15.58 20.62 27.20
C ASN A 124 16.36 20.31 28.50
N SER A 125 17.07 21.31 29.05
CA SER A 125 17.85 21.23 30.29
C SER A 125 17.99 22.62 30.91
N ASN A 126 18.79 22.76 31.98
CA ASN A 126 18.96 24.04 32.68
C ASN A 126 19.60 25.12 31.79
N PHE A 127 19.03 26.32 31.80
CA PHE A 127 19.59 27.51 31.15
C PHE A 127 20.08 28.51 32.21
N ASN A 128 21.34 28.96 32.10
CA ASN A 128 21.93 29.94 33.00
C ASN A 128 22.56 31.11 32.23
N LEU A 129 22.06 32.33 32.48
CA LEU A 129 22.60 33.58 31.95
C LEU A 129 23.52 34.27 32.98
N ASN A 130 24.84 34.31 32.77
CA ASN A 130 25.82 34.78 33.76
C ASN A 130 26.74 35.91 33.25
N ASN A 131 27.28 36.72 34.16
CA ASN A 131 28.45 37.62 33.96
C ASN A 131 28.41 38.51 32.68
N ASN A 132 27.68 39.62 32.67
CA ASN A 132 27.61 40.60 31.55
C ASN A 132 27.04 40.06 30.23
N SER A 133 26.41 38.89 30.23
CA SER A 133 25.71 38.36 29.05
C SER A 133 24.33 39.02 28.90
N THR A 134 23.86 39.07 27.66
CA THR A 134 22.56 39.63 27.30
C THR A 134 21.75 38.64 26.48
N PHE A 135 20.49 38.44 26.84
CA PHE A 135 19.53 37.68 26.04
C PHE A 135 18.26 38.52 25.84
N THR A 136 17.95 38.82 24.59
CA THR A 136 16.68 39.44 24.18
C THR A 136 15.82 38.39 23.49
N ASN A 137 14.63 38.15 24.03
CA ASN A 137 13.63 37.29 23.45
C ASN A 137 12.52 38.11 22.79
N ASN A 138 12.25 37.90 21.50
CA ASN A 138 11.11 38.48 20.77
C ASN A 138 10.18 37.42 20.16
N GLY A 139 10.39 36.14 20.47
CA GLY A 139 9.58 35.00 20.03
C GLY A 139 9.30 34.09 21.22
N LYS A 140 9.12 32.78 20.99
CA LYS A 140 8.84 31.83 22.07
C LYS A 140 10.10 31.16 22.62
N VAL A 141 10.22 31.12 23.95
CA VAL A 141 11.25 30.38 24.68
C VAL A 141 10.59 29.36 25.60
N THR A 142 10.86 28.08 25.35
CA THR A 142 10.39 26.98 26.20
C THR A 142 11.57 26.36 26.93
N ALA A 143 11.55 26.41 28.26
CA ALA A 143 12.54 25.78 29.13
C ALA A 143 11.91 24.64 29.92
N THR A 144 12.22 23.41 29.53
CA THR A 144 11.72 22.22 30.24
C THR A 144 12.19 22.17 31.70
N GLN A 145 13.37 22.72 32.01
CA GLN A 145 13.99 22.74 33.33
C GLN A 145 14.20 24.18 33.84
N GLU A 146 15.18 24.40 34.73
CA GLU A 146 15.38 25.71 35.36
C GLU A 146 15.88 26.76 34.36
N PHE A 147 15.23 27.93 34.34
CA PHE A 147 15.70 29.11 33.62
C PHE A 147 16.18 30.16 34.64
N ALA A 148 17.49 30.35 34.73
CA ALA A 148 18.11 31.24 35.72
C ALA A 148 18.88 32.37 35.05
N THR A 149 18.68 33.59 35.56
CA THR A 149 19.51 34.74 35.20
C THR A 149 20.32 35.19 36.40
N GLY A 150 21.63 35.32 36.22
CA GLY A 150 22.62 35.57 37.25
C GLY A 150 22.98 37.05 37.39
N SER A 151 23.69 37.39 38.48
CA SER A 151 24.10 38.78 38.75
C SER A 151 24.94 39.37 37.60
N GLY A 152 24.59 40.60 37.18
CA GLY A 152 25.28 41.32 36.10
C GLY A 152 24.87 40.92 34.68
N SER A 153 23.95 39.98 34.51
CA SER A 153 23.32 39.70 33.21
C SER A 153 22.14 40.62 32.91
N THR A 154 21.73 40.69 31.64
CA THR A 154 20.49 41.36 31.20
C THR A 154 19.62 40.40 30.40
N PHE A 155 18.40 40.16 30.87
CA PHE A 155 17.38 39.43 30.14
C PHE A 155 16.21 40.35 29.81
N THR A 156 15.81 40.37 28.56
CA THR A 156 14.63 41.09 28.09
C THR A 156 13.69 40.10 27.42
N ASN A 157 12.47 39.96 27.94
CA ASN A 157 11.42 39.14 27.34
C ASN A 157 10.37 40.07 26.71
N ASN A 158 10.20 40.02 25.40
CA ASN A 158 9.19 40.82 24.68
C ASN A 158 7.98 40.02 24.21
N ASP A 159 8.06 38.69 24.25
CA ASP A 159 7.01 37.77 23.82
C ASP A 159 6.89 36.64 24.88
N GLU A 160 7.04 35.37 24.54
CA GLU A 160 6.76 34.28 25.47
C GLU A 160 8.00 33.61 26.08
N LEU A 161 8.00 33.41 27.40
CA LEU A 161 8.87 32.50 28.13
C LEU A 161 8.03 31.52 28.95
N GLU A 162 8.20 30.22 28.72
CA GLU A 162 7.59 29.16 29.53
C GLU A 162 8.65 28.31 30.25
N THR A 163 8.44 28.00 31.53
CA THR A 163 9.19 26.95 32.24
C THR A 163 8.26 25.82 32.69
N ILE A 164 8.60 24.57 32.37
CA ILE A 164 7.71 23.42 32.59
C ILE A 164 8.00 22.73 33.94
N ASN A 165 9.16 22.08 34.09
CA ASN A 165 9.50 21.31 35.29
C ASN A 165 10.49 22.03 36.22
N GLY A 166 11.02 23.17 35.80
CA GLY A 166 11.94 23.99 36.58
C GLY A 166 11.38 25.36 36.96
N ASN A 167 12.06 26.03 37.88
CA ASN A 167 11.71 27.39 38.29
C ASN A 167 12.21 28.41 37.27
N PHE A 168 11.52 29.55 37.17
CA PHE A 168 12.11 30.76 36.66
C PHE A 168 12.79 31.53 37.80
N ASN A 169 14.11 31.68 37.73
CA ASN A 169 14.93 32.30 38.76
C ASN A 169 15.56 33.62 38.24
N PRO A 170 14.75 34.69 38.10
CA PRO A 170 15.25 35.97 37.60
C PRO A 170 16.26 36.60 38.57
N GLY A 171 17.46 36.84 38.04
CA GLY A 171 18.47 37.68 38.64
C GLY A 171 19.23 38.58 37.67
N GLY A 172 20.10 39.45 38.21
CA GLY A 172 20.70 40.52 37.40
C GLY A 172 19.65 41.58 37.03
N LYS A 173 19.59 41.99 35.77
CA LYS A 173 18.56 42.89 35.23
C LYS A 173 17.59 42.09 34.37
N VAL A 174 16.30 42.10 34.72
CA VAL A 174 15.24 41.44 33.96
C VAL A 174 14.16 42.45 33.61
N ASP A 175 13.87 42.59 32.32
CA ASP A 175 12.77 43.41 31.80
C ASP A 175 11.77 42.48 31.10
N ASN A 176 10.56 42.36 31.65
CA ASN A 176 9.47 41.58 31.06
C ASN A 176 8.45 42.51 30.43
N TYR A 177 8.36 42.46 29.10
CA TYR A 177 7.38 43.12 28.26
C TYR A 177 6.41 42.12 27.62
N GLY A 178 6.59 40.81 27.81
CA GLY A 178 5.76 39.74 27.26
C GLY A 178 5.16 38.83 28.35
N LEU A 179 4.76 37.61 27.99
CA LEU A 179 4.31 36.58 28.92
C LEU A 179 5.51 35.80 29.46
N ALA A 180 5.65 35.73 30.77
CA ALA A 180 6.64 34.87 31.42
C ALA A 180 5.94 33.93 32.42
N TYR A 181 5.71 32.70 31.97
CA TYR A 181 4.99 31.66 32.67
C TYR A 181 5.96 30.62 33.27
N SER A 182 5.90 30.42 34.59
CA SER A 182 6.46 29.26 35.25
C SER A 182 5.39 28.31 35.78
N ARG A 183 5.41 27.06 35.31
CA ARG A 183 4.61 25.98 35.91
C ARG A 183 5.13 25.53 37.28
N GLN A 184 6.20 26.16 37.77
CA GLN A 184 6.77 25.96 39.11
C GLN A 184 6.72 27.28 39.90
N PHE A 185 7.85 27.70 40.48
CA PHE A 185 7.97 28.97 41.19
C PHE A 185 8.69 30.02 40.34
N ILE A 186 8.29 31.28 40.50
CA ILE A 186 9.13 32.42 40.13
C ILE A 186 9.88 32.90 41.38
N ASN A 187 11.21 32.80 41.38
CA ASN A 187 12.06 33.24 42.50
C ASN A 187 12.99 34.37 42.09
N ILE A 188 12.63 35.61 42.44
CA ILE A 188 13.51 36.76 42.22
C ILE A 188 14.69 36.67 43.18
N ASN A 189 15.90 36.55 42.62
CA ASN A 189 17.15 36.41 43.35
C ASN A 189 17.57 37.71 44.04
N SER A 190 18.35 37.61 45.12
CA SER A 190 18.90 38.79 45.81
C SER A 190 19.85 39.60 44.91
N GLY A 191 19.83 40.93 45.02
CA GLY A 191 20.70 41.80 44.20
C GLY A 191 20.15 42.10 42.80
N SER A 192 18.95 41.60 42.48
CA SER A 192 18.35 41.73 41.16
C SER A 192 17.50 43.00 41.00
N THR A 193 17.36 43.45 39.77
CA THR A 193 16.44 44.50 39.33
C THR A 193 15.48 43.89 38.31
N VAL A 194 14.21 43.73 38.69
CA VAL A 194 13.18 43.10 37.85
C VAL A 194 12.11 44.13 37.57
N ARG A 195 11.76 44.30 36.29
CA ARG A 195 10.70 45.19 35.85
C ARG A 195 9.71 44.39 35.03
N ASN A 196 8.50 44.25 35.55
CA ASN A 196 7.38 43.66 34.85
C ASN A 196 6.49 44.76 34.30
N TYR A 197 6.32 44.78 32.98
CA TYR A 197 5.43 45.67 32.26
C TYR A 197 4.24 44.93 31.64
N CYS A 198 4.26 43.60 31.66
CA CYS A 198 3.13 42.77 31.24
C CYS A 198 2.90 41.62 32.22
N THR A 199 2.98 40.34 31.83
CA THR A 199 2.43 39.25 32.65
C THR A 199 3.51 38.29 33.17
N PHE A 200 3.54 38.10 34.49
CA PHE A 200 4.17 36.94 35.13
C PHE A 200 3.10 35.98 35.63
N VAL A 201 3.29 34.69 35.34
CA VAL A 201 2.41 33.61 35.82
C VAL A 201 3.24 32.57 36.57
N ALA A 202 2.78 32.16 37.75
CA ALA A 202 3.42 31.11 38.52
C ALA A 202 2.42 30.11 39.11
N ASP A 203 2.49 28.83 38.72
CA ASP A 203 1.52 27.83 39.21
C ASP A 203 1.66 27.50 40.70
N LYS A 204 2.88 27.58 41.26
CA LYS A 204 3.15 27.17 42.66
C LYS A 204 3.36 28.33 43.62
N GLY A 205 3.92 29.45 43.14
CA GLY A 205 4.12 30.64 43.96
C GLY A 205 5.17 31.61 43.43
N PHE A 206 5.20 32.80 44.03
CA PHE A 206 6.06 33.90 43.63
C PHE A 206 6.85 34.43 44.84
N ASN A 207 8.18 34.39 44.78
CA ASN A 207 9.06 34.80 45.86
C ASN A 207 9.92 35.99 45.44
N ASN A 208 9.62 37.19 45.95
CA ASN A 208 10.44 38.38 45.72
C ASN A 208 11.55 38.51 46.79
N ASN A 209 12.80 38.19 46.42
CA ASN A 209 13.99 38.50 47.23
C ASN A 209 14.87 39.59 46.58
N GLY A 210 14.40 40.24 45.51
CA GLY A 210 15.16 41.20 44.70
C GLY A 210 15.23 42.61 45.30
N ASN A 211 16.33 43.32 45.06
CA ASN A 211 16.55 44.62 45.69
C ASN A 211 15.65 45.73 45.10
N ASN A 212 15.24 45.60 43.83
CA ASN A 212 14.45 46.59 43.09
C ASN A 212 13.47 45.88 42.15
N THR A 213 12.31 45.48 42.66
CA THR A 213 11.25 44.87 41.85
C THR A 213 10.17 45.92 41.56
N TYR A 214 9.88 46.16 40.28
CA TYR A 214 8.84 47.07 39.82
C TYR A 214 7.83 46.29 38.99
N ASN A 215 6.54 46.43 39.29
CA ASN A 215 5.47 45.77 38.57
C ASN A 215 4.43 46.80 38.10
N ASN A 216 4.22 46.94 36.80
CA ASN A 216 3.16 47.74 36.19
C ASN A 216 2.31 46.92 35.20
N GLY A 217 2.37 45.60 35.31
CA GLY A 217 1.48 44.67 34.63
C GLY A 217 0.94 43.64 35.63
N ASN A 218 0.72 42.42 35.17
CA ASN A 218 0.04 41.37 35.93
C ASN A 218 1.01 40.37 36.56
N ILE A 219 0.72 39.94 37.78
CA ILE A 219 1.34 38.78 38.42
C ILE A 219 0.22 37.85 38.88
N PHE A 220 0.10 36.68 38.26
CA PHE A 220 -0.92 35.68 38.57
C PHE A 220 -0.33 34.42 39.20
N ILE A 221 -1.05 33.84 40.18
CA ILE A 221 -0.61 32.64 40.91
C ILE A 221 -1.78 31.66 41.06
N TYR A 222 -1.81 30.61 40.23
CA TYR A 222 -2.94 29.69 40.11
C TYR A 222 -3.11 28.66 41.24
N ALA A 223 -2.01 28.28 41.90
CA ALA A 223 -2.01 27.30 42.98
C ALA A 223 -2.55 25.90 42.60
N LEU A 224 -1.84 25.21 41.69
CA LEU A 224 -2.13 23.81 41.38
C LEU A 224 -2.08 22.92 42.63
N SER A 225 -2.82 21.79 42.59
CA SER A 225 -3.03 20.89 43.73
C SER A 225 -1.73 20.55 44.48
N GLY A 226 -1.72 20.82 45.80
CA GLY A 226 -0.57 20.58 46.68
C GLY A 226 0.44 21.73 46.81
N SER A 227 0.23 22.86 46.13
CA SER A 227 1.01 24.10 46.34
C SER A 227 0.29 25.10 47.24
N SER A 228 1.02 26.07 47.82
CA SER A 228 0.42 27.10 48.67
C SER A 228 -0.09 28.31 47.90
N GLY A 229 0.18 28.44 46.59
CA GLY A 229 -0.20 29.62 45.81
C GLY A 229 0.24 30.94 46.45
N LEU A 230 1.43 30.95 47.05
CA LEU A 230 1.86 32.04 47.93
C LEU A 230 2.60 33.12 47.14
N PHE A 231 2.13 34.35 47.20
CA PHE A 231 2.93 35.53 46.93
C PHE A 231 3.70 35.93 48.20
N GLN A 232 5.01 35.80 48.17
CA GLN A 232 5.88 36.20 49.28
C GLN A 232 6.81 37.36 48.89
N ASN A 233 6.66 38.49 49.58
CA ASN A 233 7.55 39.63 49.41
C ASN A 233 8.56 39.74 50.55
N ASN A 234 9.84 39.51 50.27
CA ASN A 234 10.95 39.60 51.24
C ASN A 234 11.84 40.84 51.02
N ALA A 235 11.62 41.60 49.95
CA ALA A 235 12.45 42.74 49.54
C ALA A 235 11.62 43.92 49.00
N ALA A 236 12.27 45.00 48.54
CA ALA A 236 11.55 46.19 48.10
C ALA A 236 10.74 45.90 46.84
N PHE A 237 9.45 46.22 46.86
CA PHE A 237 8.52 45.98 45.76
C PHE A 237 7.71 47.25 45.47
N ASN A 238 7.78 47.73 44.24
CA ASN A 238 7.10 48.94 43.80
C ASN A 238 6.01 48.59 42.79
N GLN A 239 4.76 48.82 43.16
CA GLN A 239 3.59 48.55 42.36
C GLN A 239 3.16 49.81 41.59
N GLY A 240 3.28 49.77 40.27
CA GLY A 240 2.76 50.79 39.38
C GLY A 240 1.23 50.85 39.38
N ALA A 241 0.67 51.91 38.78
CA ALA A 241 -0.77 52.19 38.85
C ALA A 241 -1.62 51.14 38.13
N ASP A 242 -1.12 50.59 37.03
CA ASP A 242 -1.80 49.57 36.23
C ASP A 242 -1.44 48.15 36.70
N GLY A 243 -0.55 48.04 37.70
CA GLY A 243 -0.09 46.75 38.17
C GLY A 243 -1.18 45.99 38.92
N ILE A 244 -1.31 44.71 38.61
CA ILE A 244 -2.17 43.75 39.32
C ILE A 244 -1.31 42.62 39.89
N VAL A 245 -1.63 42.17 41.10
CA VAL A 245 -1.09 40.94 41.69
C VAL A 245 -2.27 40.11 42.19
N SER A 246 -2.39 38.87 41.74
CA SER A 246 -3.43 37.93 42.18
C SER A 246 -2.84 36.61 42.66
N GLY A 247 -3.52 35.95 43.59
CA GLY A 247 -3.19 34.59 44.01
C GLY A 247 -4.02 34.12 45.20
N ILE A 248 -3.63 33.00 45.81
CA ILE A 248 -4.35 32.48 46.98
C ILE A 248 -3.83 33.12 48.27
N ASN A 249 -2.55 32.91 48.61
CA ASN A 249 -1.99 33.37 49.88
C ASN A 249 -1.05 34.56 49.67
N PHE A 250 -0.99 35.47 50.64
CA PHE A 250 -0.11 36.65 50.59
C PHE A 250 0.70 36.78 51.87
N THR A 251 2.01 37.06 51.74
CA THR A 251 2.85 37.43 52.89
C THR A 251 3.80 38.55 52.51
N ASN A 252 3.69 39.68 53.22
CA ASN A 252 4.60 40.81 53.06
C ASN A 252 5.56 40.97 54.26
N ASN A 253 6.84 40.73 54.03
CA ASN A 253 7.92 40.87 55.01
C ASN A 253 8.75 42.17 54.81
N ASN A 254 8.53 42.93 53.74
CA ASN A 254 9.31 44.13 53.43
C ASN A 254 8.45 45.28 52.87
N ALA A 255 9.07 46.39 52.49
CA ALA A 255 8.35 47.58 52.04
C ALA A 255 7.71 47.37 50.65
N VAL A 256 6.41 47.64 50.57
CA VAL A 256 5.65 47.80 49.32
C VAL A 256 5.21 49.25 49.17
N THR A 257 5.43 49.84 48.00
CA THR A 257 5.09 51.24 47.64
C THR A 257 4.33 51.30 46.32
N GLY A 258 3.66 52.42 46.03
CA GLY A 258 2.97 52.65 44.75
C GLY A 258 1.43 52.64 44.83
N SER A 259 0.74 52.32 43.74
CA SER A 259 -0.70 52.65 43.54
C SER A 259 -1.55 51.62 42.77
N GLY A 260 -1.10 50.38 42.62
CA GLY A 260 -1.84 49.32 41.91
C GLY A 260 -2.76 48.46 42.80
N SER A 261 -3.18 47.31 42.28
CA SER A 261 -4.18 46.44 42.91
C SER A 261 -3.63 45.05 43.26
N TYR A 262 -4.16 44.47 44.34
CA TYR A 262 -3.81 43.15 44.88
C TYR A 262 -5.07 42.35 45.20
N TYR A 263 -5.19 41.11 44.71
CA TYR A 263 -6.36 40.24 44.87
C TYR A 263 -5.96 38.89 45.48
N PHE A 264 -6.57 38.53 46.61
CA PHE A 264 -6.27 37.27 47.29
C PHE A 264 -7.53 36.57 47.84
N THR A 265 -7.47 35.25 47.88
CA THR A 265 -8.58 34.37 48.28
C THR A 265 -8.24 33.44 49.45
N GLY A 266 -7.08 33.61 50.08
CA GLY A 266 -6.59 32.82 51.20
C GLY A 266 -5.95 33.69 52.28
N ASN A 267 -5.03 33.14 53.05
CA ASN A 267 -4.46 33.81 54.21
C ASN A 267 -3.53 34.98 53.83
N THR A 268 -3.85 36.19 54.29
CA THR A 268 -3.11 37.41 53.99
C THR A 268 -2.37 37.98 55.22
N VAL A 269 -1.04 38.10 55.13
CA VAL A 269 -0.16 38.47 56.27
C VAL A 269 0.69 39.71 55.96
N GLN A 270 0.60 40.70 56.85
CA GLN A 270 1.33 41.97 56.79
C GLN A 270 2.35 42.09 57.96
N ASN A 271 3.64 41.83 57.69
CA ASN A 271 4.70 41.96 58.69
C ASN A 271 5.50 43.28 58.59
N ASN A 272 5.38 44.01 57.49
CA ASN A 272 6.10 45.28 57.25
C ASN A 272 5.23 46.29 56.46
N SER A 273 5.76 47.47 56.15
CA SER A 273 5.02 48.58 55.52
C SER A 273 4.46 48.26 54.14
N PHE A 274 3.25 48.77 53.87
CA PHE A 274 2.55 48.61 52.59
C PHE A 274 1.75 49.87 52.29
N GLY A 275 2.03 50.51 51.16
CA GLY A 275 1.39 51.77 50.74
C GLY A 275 1.79 53.00 51.57
N ASN A 276 2.97 53.00 52.20
CA ASN A 276 3.41 54.08 53.11
C ASN A 276 3.81 55.39 52.42
N ASP A 277 3.87 55.41 51.09
CA ASP A 277 4.24 56.55 50.25
C ASP A 277 3.05 57.43 49.84
N GLY A 278 1.82 57.01 50.17
CA GLY A 278 0.59 57.75 49.84
C GLY A 278 0.06 57.51 48.43
N GLY A 279 0.53 56.44 47.75
CA GLY A 279 0.11 56.10 46.40
C GLY A 279 -1.29 55.49 46.27
N GLY A 280 -1.92 55.03 47.36
CA GLY A 280 -3.29 54.52 47.35
C GLY A 280 -3.40 53.12 46.74
N ILE A 281 -2.81 52.12 47.40
CA ILE A 281 -2.89 50.72 46.98
C ILE A 281 -4.29 50.16 47.28
N ASN A 282 -4.89 49.49 46.31
CA ASN A 282 -6.12 48.73 46.50
C ASN A 282 -5.76 47.28 46.88
N PHE A 283 -6.31 46.80 48.00
CA PHE A 283 -6.07 45.44 48.45
C PHE A 283 -7.41 44.73 48.70
N TYR A 284 -7.58 43.59 48.03
CA TYR A 284 -8.79 42.79 48.01
C TYR A 284 -8.49 41.41 48.60
N ASP A 285 -9.24 41.04 49.64
CA ASP A 285 -9.20 39.73 50.28
C ASP A 285 -10.65 39.24 50.39
N THR A 286 -10.99 38.19 49.65
CA THR A 286 -12.36 37.67 49.57
C THR A 286 -12.75 36.82 50.78
N THR A 287 -11.79 36.40 51.60
CA THR A 287 -12.04 35.56 52.78
C THR A 287 -12.12 36.35 54.08
N ASN A 288 -11.69 37.60 54.06
CA ASN A 288 -11.64 38.45 55.23
C ASN A 288 -12.95 39.23 55.43
N SER A 289 -13.56 39.02 56.60
CA SER A 289 -14.80 39.71 57.02
C SER A 289 -14.57 40.88 57.98
N ASN A 290 -13.30 41.25 58.25
CA ASN A 290 -12.92 42.33 59.17
C ASN A 290 -12.73 43.66 58.43
N SER A 291 -12.70 44.78 59.17
CA SER A 291 -12.40 46.12 58.62
C SER A 291 -10.92 46.34 58.26
N SER A 292 -10.10 45.29 58.28
CA SER A 292 -8.67 45.28 57.96
C SER A 292 -8.49 44.53 56.64
N PRO A 293 -7.79 45.06 55.62
CA PRO A 293 -7.54 44.36 54.35
C PRO A 293 -6.67 43.10 54.49
N PHE A 294 -6.08 42.84 55.66
CA PHE A 294 -5.25 41.66 55.92
C PHE A 294 -5.80 40.84 57.08
N ASP A 295 -5.65 39.51 57.01
CA ASP A 295 -6.03 38.57 58.08
C ASP A 295 -5.17 38.74 59.34
N SER A 296 -3.90 39.11 59.16
CA SER A 296 -2.99 39.40 60.28
C SER A 296 -1.97 40.50 59.95
N GLY A 297 -1.69 41.34 60.95
CA GLY A 297 -0.81 42.51 60.82
C GLY A 297 -1.54 43.84 60.99
N THR A 298 -0.83 44.95 60.85
CA THR A 298 -1.42 46.31 60.93
C THR A 298 -1.29 47.05 59.60
N PRO A 299 -2.40 47.32 58.89
CA PRO A 299 -2.39 48.12 57.67
C PRO A 299 -2.18 49.62 57.96
N ASN A 300 -1.72 50.36 56.95
CA ASN A 300 -1.68 51.82 56.96
C ASN A 300 -2.98 52.40 56.40
N ALA A 301 -3.33 53.63 56.79
CA ALA A 301 -4.52 54.37 56.37
C ALA A 301 -4.59 54.69 54.85
N SER A 302 -3.48 54.52 54.11
CA SER A 302 -3.42 54.73 52.66
C SER A 302 -3.82 53.51 51.83
N VAL A 303 -4.17 52.38 52.45
CA VAL A 303 -4.65 51.17 51.78
C VAL A 303 -6.17 51.15 51.80
N THR A 304 -6.79 51.06 50.62
CA THR A 304 -8.24 50.97 50.44
C THR A 304 -8.67 49.51 50.42
N SER A 305 -9.55 49.12 51.35
CA SER A 305 -10.20 47.80 51.39
C SER A 305 -11.57 47.87 50.73
N ASN A 306 -11.78 47.14 49.65
CA ASN A 306 -13.06 47.07 48.93
C ASN A 306 -13.49 45.60 48.77
N SER A 307 -14.80 45.34 48.73
CA SER A 307 -15.38 44.03 48.43
C SER A 307 -15.80 44.00 46.95
N PHE A 308 -14.92 43.60 46.05
CA PHE A 308 -15.21 43.39 44.63
C PHE A 308 -14.67 42.01 44.22
N ALA A 309 -15.35 41.38 43.25
CA ALA A 309 -14.87 40.15 42.62
C ALA A 309 -13.60 40.41 41.80
N PRO A 310 -12.65 39.46 41.73
CA PRO A 310 -11.47 39.59 40.90
C PRO A 310 -11.86 39.70 39.40
N PRO A 311 -11.04 40.34 38.55
CA PRO A 311 -11.15 40.15 37.10
C PRO A 311 -11.02 38.67 36.75
N ASN A 312 -11.77 38.18 35.77
CA ASN A 312 -11.72 36.79 35.35
C ASN A 312 -10.31 36.43 34.88
N GLU A 313 -9.81 35.28 35.35
CA GLU A 313 -8.42 34.84 35.14
C GLU A 313 -8.12 34.40 33.69
N GLY A 314 -9.14 34.37 32.81
CA GLY A 314 -9.03 34.09 31.37
C GLY A 314 -8.69 35.32 30.50
N ASP A 315 -9.03 36.54 30.93
CA ASP A 315 -9.00 37.75 30.09
C ASP A 315 -7.60 38.39 29.92
N CYS A 316 -6.52 37.76 30.39
CA CYS A 316 -5.21 38.42 30.51
C CYS A 316 -3.97 37.56 30.17
N ILE A 317 -4.18 36.39 29.55
CA ILE A 317 -3.10 35.53 29.06
C ILE A 317 -2.98 35.68 27.52
N GLY A 318 -2.82 36.93 27.06
CA GLY A 318 -2.75 37.28 25.64
C GLY A 318 -1.90 38.55 25.42
N ASN A 319 -1.37 38.71 24.21
CA ASN A 319 -0.09 39.36 23.91
C ASN A 319 0.12 40.81 24.40
N CYS A 320 1.31 41.06 24.96
CA CYS A 320 1.69 42.28 25.67
C CYS A 320 2.11 43.46 24.79
N SER A 321 1.52 43.58 23.61
CA SER A 321 1.98 44.50 22.56
C SER A 321 1.35 45.89 22.62
N SER A 322 0.40 46.17 23.54
CA SER A 322 -0.15 47.53 23.68
C SER A 322 -0.68 47.85 25.08
N ILE A 323 0.19 48.27 26.01
CA ILE A 323 -0.20 49.08 27.17
C ILE A 323 0.13 50.56 26.88
N VAL A 324 -0.73 51.16 26.06
CA VAL A 324 -1.54 52.28 26.54
C VAL A 324 -2.88 51.60 26.79
N CYS A 325 -3.52 51.69 27.97
CA CYS A 325 -4.98 51.53 27.98
C CYS A 325 -5.50 52.61 27.04
N PRO A 326 -5.87 52.29 25.78
CA PRO A 326 -6.59 53.27 24.99
C PRO A 326 -7.93 53.38 25.71
N THR A 327 -8.59 54.51 25.56
CA THR A 327 -10.03 54.49 25.75
C THR A 327 -10.57 53.37 24.87
N ALA A 328 -11.15 52.32 25.48
CA ALA A 328 -11.70 51.16 24.78
C ALA A 328 -12.31 51.62 23.45
N GLY A 329 -11.72 51.16 22.35
CA GLY A 329 -12.47 51.07 21.11
C GLY A 329 -13.73 50.24 21.35
N PRO A 330 -14.74 50.35 20.48
CA PRO A 330 -15.73 49.29 20.41
C PRO A 330 -14.99 47.95 20.22
N ASP A 331 -15.42 47.00 21.01
CA ASP A 331 -15.14 45.56 20.96
C ASP A 331 -16.57 44.99 20.94
N ALA A 332 -17.03 44.64 19.74
CA ALA A 332 -18.45 44.44 19.47
C ALA A 332 -18.96 43.08 19.98
N ASP A 333 -18.08 42.08 20.09
CA ASP A 333 -18.40 40.71 20.50
C ASP A 333 -17.88 40.34 21.90
N GLY A 334 -16.97 41.14 22.47
CA GLY A 334 -16.53 41.05 23.86
C GLY A 334 -15.45 39.99 24.10
N ASP A 335 -14.67 39.64 23.09
CA ASP A 335 -13.66 38.59 23.13
C ASP A 335 -12.29 39.06 23.68
N GLY A 336 -12.11 40.38 23.82
CA GLY A 336 -10.93 41.02 24.36
C GLY A 336 -9.97 41.62 23.31
N ILE A 337 -10.28 41.53 22.02
CA ILE A 337 -9.59 42.19 20.91
C ILE A 337 -10.44 43.39 20.43
N GLU A 338 -9.81 44.53 20.06
CA GLU A 338 -10.59 45.69 19.57
C GLU A 338 -10.96 45.48 18.10
N ASP A 339 -12.18 45.88 17.65
CA ASP A 339 -12.70 45.74 16.27
C ASP A 339 -11.71 46.10 15.13
N SER A 340 -10.66 46.88 15.41
CA SER A 340 -9.65 47.31 14.44
C SER A 340 -8.38 46.45 14.37
N MET A 341 -8.22 45.51 15.29
CA MET A 341 -7.15 44.53 15.38
C MET A 341 -7.70 43.10 15.46
N ASP A 342 -9.02 42.98 15.32
CA ASP A 342 -9.79 41.76 15.40
C ASP A 342 -10.03 41.24 13.98
N ASN A 343 -9.58 40.03 13.68
CA ASN A 343 -9.87 39.38 12.40
C ASN A 343 -11.31 38.85 12.32
N CYS A 344 -12.04 38.83 13.44
CA CYS A 344 -13.49 38.61 13.49
C CYS A 344 -14.24 39.65 14.33
N PRO A 345 -14.35 40.93 13.88
CA PRO A 345 -14.85 42.06 14.66
C PRO A 345 -16.27 41.96 15.27
N THR A 346 -17.01 40.89 14.98
CA THR A 346 -18.36 40.66 15.49
C THR A 346 -18.60 39.23 15.97
N THR A 347 -17.58 38.37 15.93
CA THR A 347 -17.63 36.97 16.34
C THR A 347 -16.42 36.68 17.22
N ALA A 348 -16.67 36.46 18.51
CA ALA A 348 -15.61 36.34 19.49
C ALA A 348 -14.61 35.20 19.19
N ASN A 349 -13.36 35.55 18.88
CA ASN A 349 -12.22 34.63 18.70
C ASN A 349 -10.94 35.16 19.36
N PRO A 350 -10.81 34.99 20.69
CA PRO A 350 -9.67 35.52 21.43
C PRO A 350 -8.28 34.99 20.98
N LEU A 351 -8.27 33.89 20.22
CA LEU A 351 -7.05 33.25 19.69
C LEU A 351 -6.61 33.82 18.34
N GLN A 352 -7.49 34.51 17.60
CA GLN A 352 -7.20 35.16 16.32
C GLN A 352 -6.51 34.20 15.34
N GLU A 353 -7.00 32.96 15.27
CA GLU A 353 -6.59 31.97 14.28
C GLU A 353 -7.08 32.45 12.90
N ASP A 354 -6.25 32.20 11.88
CA ASP A 354 -6.29 32.74 10.51
C ASP A 354 -5.38 31.84 9.65
N ASN A 355 -5.91 30.70 9.22
CA ASN A 355 -5.14 29.62 8.61
C ASN A 355 -4.60 30.02 7.23
N ASP A 356 -5.43 30.65 6.40
CA ASP A 356 -5.09 31.11 5.06
C ASP A 356 -4.38 32.49 5.00
N ASN A 357 -4.38 33.24 6.10
CA ASN A 357 -3.77 34.57 6.26
C ASN A 357 -4.38 35.67 5.38
N ASP A 358 -5.68 35.59 5.09
CA ASP A 358 -6.39 36.60 4.30
C ASP A 358 -6.82 37.83 5.14
N GLY A 359 -6.79 37.69 6.47
CA GLY A 359 -7.10 38.72 7.46
C GLY A 359 -8.54 38.70 8.00
N VAL A 360 -9.34 37.72 7.59
CA VAL A 360 -10.51 37.19 8.30
C VAL A 360 -9.99 36.09 9.25
N GLY A 361 -10.79 35.61 10.20
CA GLY A 361 -10.33 34.58 11.14
C GLY A 361 -11.20 33.34 11.06
N ASP A 362 -10.62 32.18 11.34
CA ASP A 362 -11.25 30.87 11.05
C ASP A 362 -12.68 30.73 11.64
N ILE A 363 -12.99 31.44 12.74
CA ILE A 363 -14.34 31.37 13.34
C ILE A 363 -15.43 32.12 12.55
N CYS A 364 -15.02 33.07 11.72
CA CYS A 364 -15.89 33.97 10.95
C CYS A 364 -15.57 33.99 9.46
N ASP A 365 -14.56 33.23 9.07
CA ASP A 365 -14.35 32.74 7.73
C ASP A 365 -15.42 31.69 7.38
N ALA A 366 -15.60 31.44 6.10
CA ALA A 366 -16.45 30.38 5.60
C ALA A 366 -15.74 29.49 4.57
N ASP A 367 -14.43 29.71 4.37
CA ASP A 367 -13.52 29.09 3.39
C ASP A 367 -12.09 29.18 3.98
N ASP A 368 -11.84 28.38 5.03
CA ASP A 368 -10.69 28.49 5.96
C ASP A 368 -9.29 28.25 5.32
N ASP A 369 -9.23 27.74 4.09
CA ASP A 369 -8.01 27.58 3.30
C ASP A 369 -8.02 28.33 1.96
N ASN A 370 -9.12 29.03 1.66
CA ASN A 370 -9.31 29.92 0.51
C ASN A 370 -9.14 29.23 -0.86
N ASP A 371 -9.44 27.94 -0.92
CA ASP A 371 -9.42 27.12 -2.12
C ASP A 371 -10.68 27.32 -2.99
N GLY A 372 -11.73 27.94 -2.43
CA GLY A 372 -12.99 28.24 -3.10
C GLY A 372 -14.11 27.22 -2.89
N ILE A 373 -13.90 26.26 -2.01
CA ILE A 373 -14.88 25.36 -1.42
C ILE A 373 -15.21 25.90 -0.02
N LEU A 374 -16.47 25.80 0.40
CA LEU A 374 -16.86 26.34 1.71
C LEU A 374 -16.74 25.25 2.78
N ASP A 375 -16.37 25.62 4.00
CA ASP A 375 -16.25 24.66 5.13
C ASP A 375 -17.56 23.88 5.37
N ASP A 376 -18.72 24.50 5.11
CA ASP A 376 -20.03 23.85 5.23
C ASP A 376 -20.24 22.73 4.20
N ASP A 377 -19.57 22.82 3.04
CA ASP A 377 -19.54 21.80 1.98
C ASP A 377 -18.50 20.71 2.27
N GLU A 378 -17.41 21.01 2.98
CA GLU A 378 -16.32 20.08 3.30
C GLU A 378 -16.54 19.30 4.61
N CYS A 379 -17.02 19.96 5.66
CA CYS A 379 -17.11 19.39 7.01
C CYS A 379 -18.40 18.61 7.30
N ALA A 380 -19.31 18.44 6.33
CA ALA A 380 -20.60 17.77 6.49
C ALA A 380 -21.33 18.11 7.82
N GLY A 381 -21.40 19.40 8.16
CA GLY A 381 -22.25 19.91 9.24
C GLY A 381 -21.58 20.90 10.19
N THR A 382 -22.21 22.07 10.32
CA THR A 382 -21.82 23.20 11.17
C THR A 382 -21.27 22.82 12.55
N ILE A 383 -20.03 23.23 12.85
CA ILE A 383 -19.40 23.11 14.16
C ILE A 383 -20.10 24.04 15.15
N CYS A 384 -20.63 23.49 16.25
CA CYS A 384 -21.38 24.24 17.26
C CYS A 384 -20.46 24.70 18.41
N LEU A 385 -19.69 25.76 18.17
CA LEU A 385 -18.75 26.33 19.16
C LEU A 385 -19.46 26.97 20.37
N GLU A 386 -20.63 27.61 20.15
CA GLU A 386 -21.44 28.27 21.18
C GLU A 386 -22.86 27.65 21.27
N PRO A 387 -23.02 26.51 21.96
CA PRO A 387 -24.28 25.79 21.98
C PRO A 387 -25.41 26.49 22.74
N ILE A 388 -25.10 27.42 23.67
CA ILE A 388 -26.08 28.12 24.49
C ILE A 388 -25.98 29.64 24.37
N SER A 389 -27.03 30.29 23.88
CA SER A 389 -27.13 31.74 23.84
C SER A 389 -27.80 32.29 25.10
N ASN A 390 -27.18 33.30 25.73
CA ASN A 390 -27.76 34.10 26.82
C ASN A 390 -28.19 33.25 28.03
N GLY A 391 -27.34 32.32 28.46
CA GLY A 391 -27.60 31.39 29.56
C GLY A 391 -27.84 32.03 30.93
N GLY A 392 -27.27 33.22 31.17
CA GLY A 392 -27.52 34.03 32.38
C GLY A 392 -28.70 35.00 32.27
N PHE A 393 -29.36 35.06 31.11
CA PHE A 393 -30.47 36.00 30.83
C PHE A 393 -30.10 37.49 30.96
N GLU A 394 -28.82 37.83 30.83
CA GLU A 394 -28.31 39.20 30.95
C GLU A 394 -28.74 40.13 29.80
N ASN A 395 -29.28 39.57 28.71
CA ASN A 395 -29.91 40.32 27.63
C ASN A 395 -31.39 39.91 27.44
N PRO A 396 -32.37 40.83 27.40
CA PRO A 396 -32.25 42.28 27.57
C PRO A 396 -32.15 42.70 29.03
N VAL A 397 -31.32 43.71 29.29
CA VAL A 397 -31.20 44.32 30.62
C VAL A 397 -32.54 44.87 31.10
N ILE A 398 -32.96 44.48 32.31
CA ILE A 398 -34.14 45.06 32.98
C ILE A 398 -33.75 46.01 34.12
N PRO A 399 -34.60 46.99 34.49
CA PRO A 399 -34.28 47.90 35.58
C PRO A 399 -34.09 47.18 36.93
N SER A 400 -33.04 47.56 37.67
CA SER A 400 -32.75 47.03 39.01
C SER A 400 -33.94 47.15 39.97
N GLY A 401 -34.15 46.11 40.79
CA GLY A 401 -35.23 45.99 41.75
C GLY A 401 -36.61 45.71 41.13
N THR A 402 -36.67 45.23 39.89
CA THR A 402 -37.94 44.97 39.18
C THR A 402 -37.99 43.56 38.57
N SER A 403 -39.20 43.08 38.30
CA SER A 403 -39.43 42.01 37.32
C SER A 403 -40.06 42.58 36.05
N ARG A 404 -39.75 41.98 34.90
CA ARG A 404 -40.31 42.35 33.60
C ARG A 404 -40.61 41.11 32.78
N ARG A 405 -41.79 41.12 32.17
CA ARG A 405 -42.14 40.16 31.12
C ARG A 405 -41.68 40.68 29.78
N ARG A 406 -40.94 39.85 29.06
CA ARG A 406 -40.41 40.14 27.73
C ARG A 406 -40.95 39.09 26.78
N ASN A 407 -41.18 39.49 25.53
CA ASN A 407 -41.54 38.53 24.51
C ASN A 407 -40.31 37.66 24.24
N GLN A 408 -40.50 36.36 24.05
CA GLN A 408 -39.43 35.43 23.71
C GLN A 408 -38.56 35.93 22.55
N SER A 409 -39.15 36.62 21.55
CA SER A 409 -38.41 37.19 20.41
C SER A 409 -37.43 38.32 20.78
N THR A 410 -37.45 38.79 22.03
CA THR A 410 -36.57 39.86 22.53
C THR A 410 -35.54 39.35 23.53
N ILE A 411 -35.56 38.06 23.86
CA ILE A 411 -34.58 37.41 24.70
C ILE A 411 -33.77 36.49 23.78
N PRO A 412 -32.50 36.83 23.47
CA PRO A 412 -31.67 36.03 22.57
C PRO A 412 -31.70 34.55 22.96
N GLY A 413 -31.93 33.68 21.98
CA GLY A 413 -31.91 32.23 22.12
C GLY A 413 -33.07 31.58 22.90
N TRP A 414 -33.89 32.30 23.66
CA TRP A 414 -34.87 31.66 24.55
C TRP A 414 -36.29 31.64 23.99
N SER A 415 -36.90 30.46 24.01
CA SER A 415 -38.30 30.23 23.64
C SER A 415 -39.12 29.71 24.83
N THR A 416 -40.45 29.87 24.75
CA THR A 416 -41.38 29.35 25.75
C THR A 416 -42.60 28.68 25.13
N THR A 417 -43.14 27.67 25.82
CA THR A 417 -44.43 27.07 25.47
C THR A 417 -45.63 27.86 26.00
N ALA A 418 -45.40 28.95 26.73
CA ALA A 418 -46.45 29.87 27.18
C ALA A 418 -47.23 30.41 25.97
N THR A 419 -48.57 30.30 25.98
CA THR A 419 -49.42 30.72 24.86
C THR A 419 -49.35 32.22 24.51
N ASP A 420 -48.82 33.04 25.43
CA ASP A 420 -48.60 34.47 25.22
C ASP A 420 -47.15 34.80 24.80
N GLY A 421 -46.26 33.80 24.73
CA GLY A 421 -44.86 33.96 24.33
C GLY A 421 -44.04 34.84 25.28
N GLN A 422 -44.44 34.94 26.55
CA GLN A 422 -43.84 35.85 27.52
C GLN A 422 -42.95 35.09 28.52
N ILE A 423 -41.73 35.58 28.69
CA ILE A 423 -40.76 35.09 29.66
C ILE A 423 -40.57 36.18 30.74
N GLU A 424 -40.56 35.80 32.02
CA GLU A 424 -40.43 36.75 33.14
C GLU A 424 -38.99 36.77 33.65
N ILE A 425 -38.32 37.92 33.51
CA ILE A 425 -36.95 38.16 33.99
C ILE A 425 -37.01 38.97 35.28
N TRP A 426 -36.14 38.64 36.23
CA TRP A 426 -36.03 39.25 37.55
C TRP A 426 -34.64 39.85 37.74
N SER A 427 -34.58 41.07 38.27
CA SER A 427 -33.29 41.71 38.57
C SER A 427 -32.67 41.15 39.86
N PHE A 428 -31.36 41.30 39.97
CA PHE A 428 -30.50 40.98 41.11
C PHE A 428 -31.14 41.23 42.49
N GLY A 429 -30.89 40.29 43.42
CA GLY A 429 -31.10 40.49 44.85
C GLY A 429 -32.55 40.32 45.34
N PHE A 430 -33.44 39.73 44.54
CA PHE A 430 -34.80 39.41 44.97
C PHE A 430 -34.79 38.55 46.26
N ASN A 431 -35.62 38.92 47.24
CA ASN A 431 -35.64 38.33 48.59
C ASN A 431 -34.29 38.31 49.34
N GLY A 432 -33.33 39.16 48.95
CA GLY A 432 -32.03 39.28 49.59
C GLY A 432 -31.02 38.21 49.18
N VAL A 433 -31.30 37.43 48.13
CA VAL A 433 -30.39 36.46 47.56
C VAL A 433 -29.92 37.01 46.19
N PRO A 434 -28.61 37.24 45.97
CA PRO A 434 -28.04 37.62 44.68
C PRO A 434 -28.52 36.74 43.53
N SER A 435 -28.46 37.23 42.28
CA SER A 435 -28.43 36.32 41.11
C SER A 435 -27.17 35.44 41.22
N PHE A 436 -27.18 34.29 40.56
CA PHE A 436 -26.01 33.41 40.55
C PHE A 436 -24.93 34.00 39.65
N GLU A 437 -25.31 34.35 38.42
CA GLU A 437 -24.49 35.05 37.44
C GLU A 437 -25.09 36.45 37.19
N GLY A 438 -24.27 37.38 36.69
CA GLY A 438 -24.73 38.69 36.24
C GLY A 438 -25.60 39.49 37.22
N ASN A 439 -26.63 40.15 36.68
CA ASN A 439 -27.53 41.05 37.40
C ASN A 439 -29.02 40.70 37.23
N GLN A 440 -29.36 39.58 36.61
CA GLN A 440 -30.72 39.12 36.43
C GLN A 440 -30.80 37.59 36.31
N PHE A 441 -32.02 37.05 36.25
CA PHE A 441 -32.31 35.62 36.13
C PHE A 441 -33.75 35.42 35.64
N ALA A 442 -34.09 34.22 35.16
CA ALA A 442 -35.42 33.92 34.63
C ALA A 442 -36.34 33.20 35.63
N GLU A 443 -37.65 33.40 35.48
CA GLU A 443 -38.69 32.58 36.10
C GLU A 443 -39.35 31.69 35.04
N LEU A 444 -39.30 30.38 35.27
CA LEU A 444 -39.60 29.34 34.27
C LEU A 444 -41.02 29.44 33.67
N ASN A 445 -42.01 29.82 34.50
CA ASN A 445 -43.43 29.69 34.17
C ASN A 445 -44.24 30.98 34.30
N ALA A 446 -43.60 32.13 34.50
CA ALA A 446 -44.21 33.47 34.52
C ALA A 446 -45.66 33.54 35.09
N ASN A 447 -46.70 33.47 34.24
CA ASN A 447 -48.13 33.51 34.60
C ASN A 447 -48.93 32.25 34.23
N GLN A 448 -48.33 31.25 33.60
CA GLN A 448 -48.98 29.98 33.24
C GLN A 448 -48.00 28.81 33.24
N GLU A 449 -48.45 27.59 33.47
CA GLU A 449 -47.57 26.43 33.37
C GLU A 449 -47.03 26.31 31.93
N SER A 450 -45.72 26.46 31.77
CA SER A 450 -45.01 26.43 30.50
C SER A 450 -43.65 25.76 30.68
N ALA A 451 -42.88 25.72 29.60
CA ALA A 451 -41.46 25.36 29.60
C ALA A 451 -40.66 26.55 29.06
N LEU A 452 -39.41 26.66 29.47
CA LEU A 452 -38.39 27.45 28.77
C LEU A 452 -37.44 26.50 28.07
N TYR A 453 -37.06 26.83 26.85
CA TYR A 453 -36.13 26.01 26.09
C TYR A 453 -35.32 26.82 25.08
N GLN A 454 -34.21 26.23 24.66
CA GLN A 454 -33.42 26.63 23.51
C GLN A 454 -33.17 25.41 22.62
N ILE A 455 -33.06 25.63 21.32
CA ILE A 455 -32.60 24.61 20.37
C ILE A 455 -31.10 24.88 20.21
N LEU A 456 -30.28 23.91 20.57
CA LEU A 456 -28.82 24.00 20.50
C LEU A 456 -28.37 23.61 19.09
N CYS A 457 -27.29 24.21 18.58
CA CYS A 457 -26.72 23.92 17.26
C CYS A 457 -25.99 22.56 17.17
N LEU A 458 -26.21 21.64 18.11
CA LEU A 458 -25.47 20.39 18.21
C LEU A 458 -25.90 19.35 17.17
N THR A 459 -24.92 18.70 16.57
CA THR A 459 -25.07 17.65 15.55
C THR A 459 -24.98 16.23 16.18
N PRO A 460 -25.46 15.18 15.48
CA PRO A 460 -25.33 13.80 15.95
C PRO A 460 -23.90 13.43 16.33
N GLY A 461 -23.71 12.75 17.46
CA GLY A 461 -22.39 12.38 17.96
C GLY A 461 -21.72 13.42 18.87
N SER A 462 -22.18 14.68 18.89
CA SER A 462 -21.67 15.67 19.84
C SER A 462 -21.88 15.19 21.28
N GLU A 463 -20.83 15.25 22.11
CA GLU A 463 -20.96 15.10 23.56
C GLU A 463 -20.91 16.45 24.22
N ILE A 464 -21.85 16.72 25.13
CA ILE A 464 -21.88 17.94 25.92
C ILE A 464 -21.84 17.65 27.41
N GLN A 465 -21.23 18.58 28.15
CA GLN A 465 -21.42 18.76 29.57
C GLN A 465 -22.26 20.02 29.79
N TRP A 466 -23.23 19.99 30.71
CA TRP A 466 -24.08 21.14 31.00
C TRP A 466 -24.13 21.44 32.49
N SER A 467 -24.39 22.70 32.83
CA SER A 467 -24.66 23.19 34.18
C SER A 467 -25.87 24.13 34.21
N VAL A 468 -26.58 24.18 35.34
CA VAL A 468 -27.66 25.13 35.60
C VAL A 468 -27.80 25.40 37.09
N HIS A 469 -28.18 26.63 37.43
CA HIS A 469 -28.53 27.01 38.78
C HIS A 469 -30.04 27.18 38.96
N HIS A 470 -30.57 26.58 40.03
CA HIS A 470 -32.01 26.59 40.32
C HIS A 470 -32.29 27.07 41.74
N ARG A 471 -33.38 27.82 41.93
CA ARG A 471 -33.82 28.30 43.24
C ARG A 471 -35.34 28.43 43.30
N GLY A 472 -35.93 28.04 44.42
CA GLY A 472 -37.33 28.31 44.69
C GLY A 472 -37.62 29.77 45.07
N ARG A 473 -38.85 30.22 44.91
CA ARG A 473 -39.27 31.61 45.17
C ARG A 473 -39.73 31.83 46.61
N ASP A 474 -40.68 31.02 47.06
CA ASP A 474 -41.37 31.17 48.36
C ASP A 474 -41.03 30.04 49.34
N GLY A 475 -40.46 28.94 48.85
CA GLY A 475 -40.11 27.74 49.61
C GLY A 475 -39.38 26.74 48.71
N THR A 476 -39.54 25.44 48.96
CA THR A 476 -39.00 24.41 48.07
C THR A 476 -39.83 24.28 46.81
N ASP A 477 -39.22 24.60 45.67
CA ASP A 477 -39.77 24.41 44.33
C ASP A 477 -38.96 23.33 43.61
N VAL A 478 -39.57 22.66 42.62
CA VAL A 478 -38.97 21.54 41.89
C VAL A 478 -39.17 21.73 40.40
N ALA A 479 -38.09 21.61 39.63
CA ALA A 479 -38.05 21.68 38.18
C ALA A 479 -37.24 20.52 37.57
N THR A 480 -37.31 20.31 36.27
CA THR A 480 -36.51 19.30 35.54
C THR A 480 -35.74 19.93 34.40
N VAL A 481 -34.55 19.38 34.13
CA VAL A 481 -33.82 19.55 32.88
C VAL A 481 -34.17 18.37 31.97
N ARG A 482 -34.56 18.62 30.72
CA ARG A 482 -34.82 17.60 29.71
C ARG A 482 -34.07 17.89 28.42
N ILE A 483 -33.58 16.86 27.75
CA ILE A 483 -32.87 16.97 26.47
C ILE A 483 -33.38 15.92 25.48
N GLY A 484 -33.57 16.31 24.21
CA GLY A 484 -33.90 15.40 23.10
C GLY A 484 -34.26 16.09 21.79
N ALA A 485 -34.73 15.31 20.81
CA ALA A 485 -34.96 15.76 19.44
C ALA A 485 -36.06 16.83 19.27
N ASP A 486 -37.03 16.85 20.19
CA ASP A 486 -38.13 17.81 20.25
C ASP A 486 -38.70 17.92 21.68
N LEU A 487 -39.60 18.87 21.93
CA LEU A 487 -40.21 19.10 23.25
C LEU A 487 -40.96 17.89 23.82
N ALA A 488 -41.54 17.03 22.96
CA ALA A 488 -42.32 15.87 23.37
C ALA A 488 -41.44 14.63 23.60
N SER A 489 -40.36 14.49 22.84
CA SER A 489 -39.40 13.39 22.95
C SER A 489 -38.28 13.65 23.96
N ALA A 490 -38.05 14.91 24.36
CA ALA A 490 -37.03 15.29 25.35
C ALA A 490 -37.20 14.54 26.68
N THR A 491 -36.13 13.84 27.08
CA THR A 491 -36.08 12.97 28.27
C THR A 491 -35.47 13.69 29.47
N VAL A 492 -35.94 13.38 30.68
CA VAL A 492 -35.44 13.98 31.91
C VAL A 492 -34.00 13.57 32.16
N GLN A 493 -33.11 14.56 32.19
CA GLN A 493 -31.71 14.40 32.56
C GLN A 493 -31.52 14.60 34.06
N GLU A 494 -32.20 15.58 34.67
CA GLU A 494 -32.09 15.86 36.11
C GLU A 494 -33.38 16.48 36.66
N THR A 495 -33.64 16.27 37.95
CA THR A 495 -34.73 16.90 38.72
C THR A 495 -34.16 17.79 39.83
N MET A 496 -34.30 19.10 39.64
CA MET A 496 -33.80 20.14 40.53
C MET A 496 -34.81 20.44 41.64
N SER A 497 -34.38 20.55 42.90
CA SER A 497 -35.27 20.74 44.06
C SER A 497 -34.63 21.62 45.14
N ASP A 498 -34.94 22.92 45.14
CA ASP A 498 -34.27 23.91 45.99
C ASP A 498 -35.24 24.82 46.73
N GLY A 499 -34.81 25.29 47.90
CA GLY A 499 -35.50 26.31 48.68
C GLY A 499 -35.31 27.73 48.13
N ASN A 500 -35.73 28.73 48.89
CA ASN A 500 -35.69 30.14 48.48
C ASN A 500 -34.57 30.99 49.09
N THR A 501 -33.61 30.36 49.77
CA THR A 501 -32.54 31.05 50.50
C THR A 501 -31.16 30.95 49.83
N SER A 502 -30.99 30.06 48.86
CA SER A 502 -29.73 29.81 48.15
C SER A 502 -30.01 29.12 46.83
N TRP A 503 -29.16 29.36 45.83
CA TRP A 503 -29.16 28.61 44.57
C TRP A 503 -28.60 27.20 44.78
N GLY A 504 -29.23 26.21 44.16
CA GLY A 504 -28.67 24.88 43.95
C GLY A 504 -28.01 24.81 42.58
N SER A 505 -26.93 24.03 42.47
CA SER A 505 -26.16 23.82 41.23
C SER A 505 -26.38 22.40 40.74
N TYR A 506 -26.67 22.24 39.45
CA TYR A 506 -26.90 20.95 38.83
C TYR A 506 -26.05 20.84 37.57
N THR A 507 -25.52 19.65 37.31
CA THR A 507 -24.72 19.37 36.13
C THR A 507 -25.09 18.00 35.58
N GLY A 508 -24.77 17.79 34.31
CA GLY A 508 -24.87 16.48 33.68
C GLY A 508 -24.14 16.47 32.34
N THR A 509 -24.22 15.33 31.66
CA THR A 509 -23.72 15.18 30.30
C THR A 509 -24.82 14.69 29.38
N TYR A 510 -24.65 14.86 28.07
CA TYR A 510 -25.57 14.35 27.07
C TYR A 510 -24.81 14.09 25.76
N THR A 511 -25.02 12.92 25.16
CA THR A 511 -24.52 12.58 23.82
C THR A 511 -25.67 12.68 22.84
N VAL A 512 -25.52 13.45 21.76
CA VAL A 512 -26.55 13.58 20.74
C VAL A 512 -26.68 12.27 19.97
N PRO A 513 -27.85 11.59 20.00
CA PRO A 513 -28.04 10.32 19.31
C PRO A 513 -27.90 10.47 17.79
N GLU A 514 -27.41 9.41 17.14
CA GLU A 514 -27.35 9.29 15.67
C GLU A 514 -28.72 9.60 15.02
N GLY A 515 -28.72 10.41 13.96
CA GLY A 515 -29.93 10.84 13.24
C GLY A 515 -30.78 11.94 13.93
N GLN A 516 -30.33 12.50 15.07
CA GLN A 516 -31.00 13.63 15.71
C GLN A 516 -30.57 14.98 15.09
N VAL A 517 -31.46 15.57 14.29
CA VAL A 517 -31.20 16.84 13.56
C VAL A 517 -31.46 18.13 14.36
N ASN A 518 -32.05 18.04 15.56
CA ASN A 518 -32.27 19.18 16.45
C ASN A 518 -32.05 18.74 17.90
N THR A 519 -31.46 19.58 18.74
CA THR A 519 -31.27 19.25 20.17
C THR A 519 -31.95 20.30 21.05
N TYR A 520 -33.07 19.93 21.66
CA TYR A 520 -33.84 20.80 22.56
C TYR A 520 -33.34 20.67 23.99
N PHE A 521 -32.92 21.78 24.60
CA PHE A 521 -32.57 21.86 26.03
C PHE A 521 -33.71 22.56 26.78
N VAL A 522 -34.43 21.81 27.63
CA VAL A 522 -35.77 22.16 28.11
C VAL A 522 -35.85 22.16 29.62
N PHE A 523 -36.55 23.14 30.17
CA PHE A 523 -36.84 23.25 31.59
C PHE A 523 -38.36 23.20 31.86
N ASP A 524 -38.81 22.38 32.82
CA ASP A 524 -40.22 22.27 33.22
C ASP A 524 -40.41 22.33 34.74
N ALA A 525 -41.51 22.92 35.21
CA ALA A 525 -41.85 22.88 36.64
C ALA A 525 -42.58 21.60 37.04
N VAL A 526 -42.00 20.88 38.01
CA VAL A 526 -42.59 19.70 38.63
C VAL A 526 -43.52 20.08 39.77
N SER A 527 -43.10 20.99 40.66
CA SER A 527 -43.93 21.45 41.78
C SER A 527 -43.47 22.79 42.33
N THR A 528 -44.35 23.47 43.07
CA THR A 528 -43.99 24.72 43.77
C THR A 528 -44.55 24.73 45.20
N ALA A 529 -43.87 25.44 46.10
CA ALA A 529 -44.18 25.56 47.52
C ALA A 529 -45.56 26.17 47.78
N ASN A 530 -46.04 27.04 46.89
CA ASN A 530 -47.36 27.65 46.96
C ASN A 530 -48.46 26.82 46.24
N GLY A 531 -48.08 25.71 45.59
CA GLY A 531 -48.97 24.81 44.86
C GLY A 531 -49.42 25.30 43.48
N ASN A 532 -48.99 26.49 43.05
CA ASN A 532 -49.22 27.01 41.71
C ASN A 532 -47.95 26.90 40.85
N LYS A 533 -47.94 25.94 39.92
CA LYS A 533 -46.79 25.70 39.04
C LYS A 533 -46.48 26.83 38.09
N SER A 534 -47.36 27.81 37.94
CA SER A 534 -47.11 28.95 37.08
C SER A 534 -46.14 29.97 37.69
N VAL A 535 -45.73 29.83 38.95
CA VAL A 535 -44.90 30.80 39.66
C VAL A 535 -44.05 30.06 40.69
N GLY A 536 -42.72 30.20 40.65
CA GLY A 536 -41.87 29.64 41.71
C GLY A 536 -40.45 29.27 41.34
N ASN A 537 -40.23 28.66 40.18
CA ASN A 537 -38.91 28.13 39.81
C ASN A 537 -38.08 29.21 39.12
N PHE A 538 -37.00 29.65 39.79
CA PHE A 538 -35.98 30.52 39.21
C PHE A 538 -34.83 29.70 38.64
N ILE A 539 -34.33 30.11 37.48
CA ILE A 539 -33.18 29.53 36.82
C ILE A 539 -32.19 30.63 36.40
N ASP A 540 -30.91 30.32 36.45
CA ASP A 540 -29.81 31.23 36.17
C ASP A 540 -28.55 30.46 35.78
N ASP A 541 -27.58 31.13 35.16
CA ASP A 541 -26.26 30.59 34.78
C ASP A 541 -26.32 29.20 34.12
N ILE A 542 -27.03 29.11 32.99
CA ILE A 542 -27.04 27.91 32.16
C ILE A 542 -25.76 27.92 31.32
N GLN A 543 -24.92 26.90 31.48
CA GLN A 543 -23.70 26.73 30.71
C GLN A 543 -23.70 25.37 30.03
N ILE A 544 -23.18 25.31 28.80
CA ILE A 544 -23.02 24.07 28.04
C ILE A 544 -21.63 24.11 27.42
N TRP A 545 -20.85 23.06 27.66
CA TRP A 545 -19.54 22.83 27.04
C TRP A 545 -19.68 21.64 26.10
N VAL A 546 -19.21 21.80 24.86
CA VAL A 546 -19.02 20.65 23.97
C VAL A 546 -17.73 19.95 24.40
N THR A 547 -17.83 18.69 24.77
CA THR A 547 -16.69 17.87 25.21
C THR A 547 -16.10 17.05 24.07
N THR A 548 -16.86 16.84 22.99
CA THR A 548 -16.41 16.33 21.68
C THR A 548 -17.32 16.90 20.57
N THR A 549 -16.76 17.62 19.60
CA THR A 549 -17.43 17.97 18.33
C THR A 549 -17.39 16.75 17.38
N PRO A 550 -18.33 16.59 16.43
CA PRO A 550 -18.04 15.76 15.27
C PRO A 550 -16.88 16.42 14.51
N THR A 551 -15.94 15.59 14.08
CA THR A 551 -14.78 16.00 13.29
C THR A 551 -15.26 16.43 11.91
N CYS A 552 -14.72 17.53 11.37
CA CYS A 552 -14.62 17.67 9.91
C CYS A 552 -14.03 16.38 9.35
N LEU A 553 -14.42 16.01 8.14
CA LEU A 553 -13.83 14.85 7.50
C LEU A 553 -12.31 15.13 7.34
N ASP A 554 -11.54 14.07 7.51
CA ASP A 554 -10.11 14.00 7.21
C ASP A 554 -10.07 12.82 6.24
N SER A 555 -10.26 13.15 4.96
CA SER A 555 -10.59 12.18 3.90
C SER A 555 -9.44 11.16 3.72
N ASP A 556 -8.20 11.63 3.77
CA ASP A 556 -6.99 10.82 3.60
C ASP A 556 -6.31 10.36 4.92
N ASN A 557 -6.78 10.84 6.07
CA ASN A 557 -6.27 10.55 7.41
C ASN A 557 -4.83 11.02 7.66
N ASP A 558 -4.42 12.13 7.06
CA ASP A 558 -3.10 12.74 7.28
C ASP A 558 -3.04 13.58 8.58
N GLY A 559 -4.21 13.94 9.12
CA GLY A 559 -4.39 14.68 10.37
C GLY A 559 -4.62 16.19 10.20
N ILE A 560 -4.73 16.67 8.96
CA ILE A 560 -5.33 17.94 8.56
C ILE A 560 -6.79 17.64 8.19
N PHE A 561 -7.71 18.56 8.48
CA PHE A 561 -9.11 18.38 8.10
C PHE A 561 -9.35 19.03 6.75
N ASN A 562 -10.31 18.53 5.98
CA ASN A 562 -10.52 18.97 4.61
C ASN A 562 -10.66 20.50 4.48
N ASN A 563 -11.35 21.16 5.40
CA ASN A 563 -11.48 22.64 5.44
C ASN A 563 -10.18 23.41 5.76
N PHE A 564 -9.05 22.72 5.89
CA PHE A 564 -7.72 23.29 6.03
C PHE A 564 -6.74 22.65 5.04
N ASP A 565 -7.24 21.82 4.12
CA ASP A 565 -6.49 20.93 3.26
C ASP A 565 -6.73 21.29 1.80
N LEU A 566 -5.65 21.56 1.06
CA LEU A 566 -5.77 21.94 -0.35
C LEU A 566 -5.81 20.72 -1.30
N ASP A 567 -5.65 19.50 -0.76
CA ASP A 567 -5.65 18.22 -1.48
C ASP A 567 -6.22 17.13 -0.55
N ALA A 568 -7.53 17.17 -0.30
CA ALA A 568 -8.19 16.45 0.79
C ALA A 568 -8.15 14.92 0.65
N ASP A 569 -7.99 14.37 -0.56
CA ASP A 569 -7.82 12.94 -0.78
C ASP A 569 -6.36 12.53 -1.08
N ASN A 570 -5.46 13.53 -1.12
CA ASN A 570 -4.02 13.41 -1.31
C ASN A 570 -3.61 12.71 -2.63
N ASP A 571 -4.44 12.81 -3.67
CA ASP A 571 -4.17 12.27 -5.00
C ASP A 571 -3.18 13.12 -5.82
N GLY A 572 -2.85 14.32 -5.32
CA GLY A 572 -1.89 15.23 -5.92
C GLY A 572 -2.49 16.21 -6.95
N ILE A 573 -3.80 16.24 -7.08
CA ILE A 573 -4.58 17.32 -7.67
C ILE A 573 -4.92 18.30 -6.52
N TYR A 574 -5.35 19.52 -6.83
CA TYR A 574 -5.83 20.43 -5.79
C TYR A 574 -7.35 20.44 -5.83
N ASP A 575 -7.99 20.54 -4.66
CA ASP A 575 -9.44 20.57 -4.48
C ASP A 575 -10.14 21.59 -5.41
N ILE A 576 -9.58 22.80 -5.54
CA ILE A 576 -10.04 23.83 -6.48
C ILE A 576 -10.09 23.37 -7.95
N ILE A 577 -9.16 22.51 -8.37
CA ILE A 577 -9.08 21.97 -9.73
C ILE A 577 -10.15 20.90 -9.94
N GLU A 578 -10.32 19.99 -8.98
CA GLU A 578 -11.32 18.91 -9.03
C GLU A 578 -12.73 19.47 -8.98
N ASN A 579 -12.94 20.53 -8.20
CA ASN A 579 -14.17 21.30 -8.20
C ASN A 579 -14.45 22.07 -9.52
N GLY A 580 -13.60 21.91 -10.54
CA GLY A 580 -13.77 22.50 -11.86
C GLY A 580 -13.42 23.99 -11.94
N ASN A 581 -12.79 24.53 -10.89
CA ASN A 581 -12.50 25.96 -10.71
C ASN A 581 -11.02 26.31 -10.86
N GLY A 582 -10.17 25.38 -11.31
CA GLY A 582 -8.73 25.58 -11.50
C GLY A 582 -8.32 26.74 -12.42
N ASN A 583 -9.26 27.39 -13.12
CA ASN A 583 -8.99 28.65 -13.82
C ASN A 583 -8.89 29.88 -12.89
N LEU A 584 -9.26 29.74 -11.62
CA LEU A 584 -9.17 30.78 -10.59
C LEU A 584 -7.79 30.77 -9.92
N ASP A 585 -7.11 29.63 -9.85
CA ASP A 585 -5.71 29.51 -9.45
C ASP A 585 -4.80 29.49 -10.70
N THR A 586 -4.26 30.64 -11.09
CA THR A 586 -3.33 30.74 -12.23
C THR A 586 -1.88 30.45 -11.83
N ASN A 587 -1.60 30.35 -10.53
CA ASN A 587 -0.26 30.27 -9.99
C ASN A 587 0.09 28.86 -9.48
N ASN A 588 -0.91 27.98 -9.40
CA ASN A 588 -0.88 26.58 -9.03
C ASN A 588 -0.40 26.37 -7.58
N ASP A 589 -0.90 27.19 -6.65
CA ASP A 589 -0.67 27.05 -5.21
C ASP A 589 -1.88 26.50 -4.44
N GLY A 590 -2.95 26.10 -5.14
CA GLY A 590 -4.17 25.53 -4.56
C GLY A 590 -5.15 26.58 -4.06
N ILE A 591 -4.78 27.86 -4.09
CA ILE A 591 -5.55 28.97 -3.51
C ILE A 591 -6.07 29.88 -4.63
N ILE A 592 -7.27 30.44 -4.47
CA ILE A 592 -7.78 31.42 -5.43
C ILE A 592 -6.84 32.63 -5.53
N ASP A 593 -6.45 32.99 -6.76
CA ASP A 593 -5.61 34.16 -6.98
C ASP A 593 -6.34 35.48 -6.64
N SER A 594 -5.67 36.38 -5.92
CA SER A 594 -6.11 37.78 -5.68
C SER A 594 -6.44 38.61 -6.94
N THR A 595 -6.14 38.10 -8.15
CA THR A 595 -6.59 38.74 -9.40
C THR A 595 -8.08 38.57 -9.68
N ASN A 596 -8.71 37.62 -8.99
CA ASN A 596 -10.14 37.32 -9.10
C ASN A 596 -11.00 38.25 -8.26
N GLY A 597 -10.49 38.81 -7.16
CA GLY A 597 -11.27 39.69 -6.31
C GLY A 597 -10.52 40.13 -5.07
N THR A 598 -11.24 40.79 -4.18
CA THR A 598 -10.86 40.90 -2.77
C THR A 598 -11.67 39.87 -2.01
N VAL A 599 -11.06 39.27 -1.00
CA VAL A 599 -11.80 38.50 -0.01
C VAL A 599 -12.75 39.44 0.73
N GLY A 600 -14.00 38.99 0.88
CA GLY A 600 -15.06 39.68 1.61
C GLY A 600 -14.81 39.64 3.12
N ALA A 601 -15.72 40.23 3.89
CA ALA A 601 -15.69 40.21 5.35
C ALA A 601 -16.11 38.85 5.96
N ASN A 602 -16.52 37.91 5.12
CA ASN A 602 -16.92 36.55 5.47
C ASN A 602 -15.92 35.50 4.96
N GLY A 603 -14.69 35.91 4.61
CA GLY A 603 -13.62 35.00 4.19
C GLY A 603 -13.71 34.45 2.76
N VAL A 604 -14.83 34.69 2.07
CA VAL A 604 -15.01 34.24 0.68
C VAL A 604 -14.66 35.35 -0.31
N TYR A 605 -14.05 35.00 -1.44
CA TYR A 605 -13.82 35.93 -2.54
C TYR A 605 -15.13 36.52 -3.13
N ASP A 606 -15.28 37.85 -3.07
CA ASP A 606 -16.49 38.60 -3.50
C ASP A 606 -17.01 38.26 -4.91
N ASN A 607 -16.12 37.81 -5.80
CA ASN A 607 -16.41 37.56 -7.22
C ASN A 607 -16.96 36.17 -7.51
N ILE A 608 -16.81 35.21 -6.59
CA ILE A 608 -17.39 33.86 -6.71
C ILE A 608 -18.75 33.75 -6.01
N GLU A 609 -19.09 34.73 -5.20
CA GLU A 609 -20.37 34.81 -4.50
C GLU A 609 -21.56 35.27 -5.37
N THR A 610 -22.78 34.96 -4.93
CA THR A 610 -24.01 35.49 -5.53
C THR A 610 -24.13 37.01 -5.41
N SER A 611 -23.56 37.57 -4.35
CA SER A 611 -23.30 38.99 -4.14
C SER A 611 -22.22 39.15 -3.07
N PRO A 612 -21.39 40.22 -3.10
CA PRO A 612 -20.38 40.47 -2.08
C PRO A 612 -20.89 40.28 -0.65
N ASP A 613 -20.13 39.55 0.16
CA ASP A 613 -20.37 39.22 1.58
C ASP A 613 -21.67 38.41 1.82
N SER A 614 -22.05 37.53 0.89
CA SER A 614 -23.27 36.71 1.02
C SER A 614 -23.10 35.40 1.77
N GLY A 615 -21.88 34.86 1.84
CA GLY A 615 -21.61 33.49 2.29
C GLY A 615 -22.31 32.45 1.40
N THR A 616 -22.49 32.74 0.11
CA THR A 616 -23.20 31.83 -0.80
C THR A 616 -22.59 31.91 -2.20
N LEU A 617 -21.97 30.82 -2.62
CA LEU A 617 -21.36 30.68 -3.93
C LEU A 617 -22.40 30.81 -5.06
N ALA A 618 -22.00 31.49 -6.14
CA ALA A 618 -22.79 31.50 -7.37
C ALA A 618 -22.81 30.10 -7.98
N THR A 619 -23.90 29.73 -8.66
CA THR A 619 -24.12 28.37 -9.20
C THR A 619 -23.03 27.84 -10.14
N ALA A 620 -22.11 28.69 -10.60
CA ALA A 620 -20.99 28.28 -11.44
C ALA A 620 -19.78 27.74 -10.65
N TYR A 621 -19.80 27.85 -9.31
CA TYR A 621 -18.69 27.51 -8.41
C TYR A 621 -19.11 26.52 -7.32
N LEU A 622 -20.26 25.86 -7.46
CA LEU A 622 -20.70 24.84 -6.50
C LEU A 622 -19.89 23.56 -6.68
N SER A 623 -19.73 22.81 -5.58
CA SER A 623 -19.08 21.50 -5.53
C SER A 623 -19.45 20.61 -6.72
N THR A 624 -18.43 20.03 -7.36
CA THR A 624 -18.59 19.03 -8.42
C THR A 624 -18.66 17.62 -7.79
N ASP A 625 -19.55 16.81 -8.35
CA ASP A 625 -19.76 15.38 -8.03
C ASP A 625 -20.02 14.73 -9.39
N THR A 626 -18.94 14.24 -10.00
CA THR A 626 -18.86 13.84 -11.40
C THR A 626 -19.71 12.60 -11.65
N ASP A 627 -19.65 11.61 -10.76
CA ASP A 627 -20.37 10.35 -10.91
C ASP A 627 -21.78 10.31 -10.25
N GLY A 628 -22.08 11.33 -9.43
CA GLY A 628 -23.37 11.54 -8.79
C GLY A 628 -23.68 10.57 -7.65
N ASP A 629 -22.66 10.02 -6.99
CA ASP A 629 -22.82 9.10 -5.86
C ASP A 629 -23.08 9.82 -4.51
N GLY A 630 -22.77 11.12 -4.46
CA GLY A 630 -22.94 11.99 -3.31
C GLY A 630 -21.66 12.26 -2.50
N VAL A 631 -20.50 11.78 -2.95
CA VAL A 631 -19.17 12.21 -2.55
C VAL A 631 -18.67 13.26 -3.57
N PRO A 632 -18.20 14.44 -3.15
CA PRO A 632 -17.61 15.40 -4.08
C PRO A 632 -16.25 14.91 -4.61
N ASP A 633 -15.91 15.31 -5.85
CA ASP A 633 -14.69 14.88 -6.56
C ASP A 633 -13.42 15.03 -5.69
N PHE A 634 -13.22 16.20 -5.07
CA PHE A 634 -12.06 16.51 -4.20
C PHE A 634 -11.94 15.64 -2.92
N ASN A 635 -12.89 14.73 -2.68
CA ASN A 635 -12.84 13.76 -1.58
C ASN A 635 -12.78 12.31 -2.08
N GLU A 636 -12.67 12.10 -3.39
CA GLU A 636 -12.82 10.80 -4.03
C GLU A 636 -11.68 10.51 -5.00
N ALA A 637 -10.87 9.50 -4.66
CA ALA A 637 -9.73 9.09 -5.47
C ALA A 637 -10.05 8.50 -6.87
N ASP A 638 -11.32 8.43 -7.29
CA ASP A 638 -11.81 7.92 -8.60
C ASP A 638 -13.12 8.66 -8.95
N SER A 639 -13.01 9.97 -9.22
CA SER A 639 -14.14 10.91 -9.38
C SER A 639 -15.15 10.51 -10.47
N ASP A 640 -14.71 9.77 -11.48
CA ASP A 640 -15.60 9.28 -12.54
C ASP A 640 -16.04 7.82 -12.39
N GLY A 641 -15.58 7.14 -11.34
CA GLY A 641 -16.00 5.79 -10.96
C GLY A 641 -15.77 4.73 -12.04
N ASP A 642 -14.82 4.95 -12.96
CA ASP A 642 -14.50 4.00 -14.02
C ASP A 642 -13.50 2.90 -13.58
N GLY A 643 -12.96 3.04 -12.37
CA GLY A 643 -12.05 2.12 -11.73
C GLY A 643 -10.57 2.46 -11.97
N CYS A 644 -10.28 3.66 -12.47
CA CYS A 644 -8.94 4.22 -12.57
C CYS A 644 -8.82 5.40 -11.62
N ASN A 645 -7.83 5.39 -10.73
CA ASN A 645 -7.71 6.46 -9.76
C ASN A 645 -7.24 7.77 -10.40
N ASP A 646 -7.72 8.89 -9.88
CA ASP A 646 -7.56 10.24 -10.41
C ASP A 646 -6.09 10.64 -10.53
N VAL A 647 -5.27 10.36 -9.51
CA VAL A 647 -3.80 10.48 -9.55
C VAL A 647 -3.17 9.88 -10.82
N THR A 648 -3.66 8.72 -11.27
CA THR A 648 -3.12 8.03 -12.45
C THR A 648 -3.61 8.68 -13.73
N GLU A 649 -4.88 9.07 -13.77
CA GLU A 649 -5.49 9.71 -14.93
C GLU A 649 -4.98 11.12 -15.16
N ALA A 650 -4.72 11.87 -14.09
CA ALA A 650 -4.03 13.16 -14.12
C ALA A 650 -2.59 13.07 -14.64
N GLY A 651 -2.05 11.85 -14.75
CA GLY A 651 -0.72 11.56 -15.27
C GLY A 651 0.38 11.59 -14.21
N TYR A 652 0.02 11.46 -12.93
CA TYR A 652 0.94 11.44 -11.81
C TYR A 652 1.31 10.01 -11.39
N THR A 653 2.32 9.91 -10.53
CA THR A 653 2.78 8.62 -10.03
C THR A 653 1.99 8.24 -8.77
N GLU A 654 1.14 7.22 -8.87
CA GLU A 654 0.41 6.65 -7.73
C GLU A 654 1.34 6.02 -6.67
N SER A 655 0.95 6.16 -5.41
CA SER A 655 1.61 5.58 -4.24
C SER A 655 1.52 4.05 -4.20
N SER A 656 2.67 3.40 -4.13
CA SER A 656 2.76 1.93 -3.99
C SER A 656 2.26 1.39 -2.64
N SER A 657 2.13 2.26 -1.62
CA SER A 657 1.70 1.89 -0.27
C SER A 657 0.23 2.22 0.03
N LYS A 658 -0.33 3.19 -0.70
CA LYS A 658 -1.69 3.70 -0.51
C LYS A 658 -2.29 4.02 -1.89
N PRO A 659 -2.93 3.05 -2.57
CA PRO A 659 -3.55 3.29 -3.88
C PRO A 659 -4.58 4.41 -3.79
N GLY A 660 -4.66 5.25 -4.83
CA GLY A 660 -5.44 6.48 -4.85
C GLY A 660 -4.61 7.73 -4.58
N GLU A 661 -3.62 7.66 -3.68
CA GLU A 661 -2.81 8.82 -3.29
C GLU A 661 -1.57 9.04 -4.20
N LEU A 662 -1.08 10.28 -4.27
CA LEU A 662 0.19 10.64 -4.88
C LEU A 662 1.37 9.97 -4.17
N GLN A 663 2.35 9.49 -4.95
CA GLN A 663 3.58 8.94 -4.39
C GLN A 663 4.43 10.00 -3.68
N GLY A 664 4.36 10.03 -2.35
CA GLY A 664 5.11 10.96 -1.49
C GLY A 664 5.96 10.32 -0.40
N THR A 665 6.44 11.16 0.53
CA THR A 665 7.22 10.76 1.72
C THR A 665 6.61 11.20 3.05
N ASP A 666 5.81 12.27 3.06
CA ASP A 666 5.15 12.87 4.23
C ASP A 666 4.11 13.89 3.72
N TYR A 667 3.38 14.55 4.61
CA TYR A 667 2.36 15.56 4.28
C TYR A 667 2.73 16.95 4.81
N ASN A 668 2.20 18.01 4.22
CA ASN A 668 2.44 19.37 4.69
C ASN A 668 1.49 19.70 5.85
N SER A 669 2.04 19.85 7.05
CA SER A 669 1.28 20.06 8.29
C SER A 669 0.48 21.38 8.38
N THR A 670 0.30 22.09 7.29
CA THR A 670 -0.42 23.36 7.22
C THR A 670 -1.52 23.35 6.15
N ASN A 671 -1.37 22.57 5.08
CA ASN A 671 -2.32 22.59 3.96
C ASN A 671 -2.52 21.20 3.33
N GLY A 672 -2.21 20.13 4.09
CA GLY A 672 -2.33 18.70 3.78
C GLY A 672 -1.55 18.12 2.59
N THR A 673 -1.17 18.94 1.61
CA THR A 673 -0.47 18.48 0.40
C THR A 673 0.69 17.50 0.63
N VAL A 674 0.72 16.43 -0.16
CA VAL A 674 1.78 15.43 -0.23
C VAL A 674 3.15 16.06 -0.52
N THR A 675 4.12 15.77 0.34
CA THR A 675 5.51 16.22 0.20
C THR A 675 6.45 15.11 -0.30
N GLY A 676 7.39 15.50 -1.17
CA GLY A 676 8.43 14.61 -1.68
C GLY A 676 8.04 13.83 -2.94
N GLY A 677 6.84 14.04 -3.47
CA GLY A 677 6.43 13.60 -4.81
C GLY A 677 7.19 14.31 -5.93
N PHE A 678 7.20 13.71 -7.13
CA PHE A 678 8.01 14.17 -8.26
C PHE A 678 7.20 14.84 -9.39
N ASP A 679 5.89 14.59 -9.48
CA ASP A 679 5.04 14.94 -10.63
C ASP A 679 3.63 15.48 -10.32
N GLY A 680 3.10 15.32 -9.10
CA GLY A 680 1.83 15.94 -8.67
C GLY A 680 1.89 17.47 -8.49
N TYR A 681 0.72 18.09 -8.28
CA TYR A 681 0.47 19.53 -8.20
C TYR A 681 0.97 20.31 -9.44
N THR A 682 0.91 19.65 -10.58
CA THR A 682 1.13 20.27 -11.89
C THR A 682 -0.19 20.35 -12.64
N ASN A 683 -0.22 20.75 -13.91
CA ASN A 683 -1.49 20.75 -14.64
C ASN A 683 -1.90 19.29 -14.94
N PRO A 684 -3.08 18.82 -14.51
CA PRO A 684 -3.55 17.48 -14.84
C PRO A 684 -3.72 17.29 -16.35
N LEU A 685 -3.71 16.03 -16.79
CA LEU A 685 -4.01 15.68 -18.17
C LEU A 685 -5.46 16.07 -18.55
N ILE A 686 -5.60 16.55 -19.77
CA ILE A 686 -6.89 16.92 -20.37
C ILE A 686 -7.19 15.91 -21.46
N SER A 687 -8.45 15.49 -21.54
CA SER A 687 -8.92 14.57 -22.57
C SER A 687 -8.49 15.00 -23.98
N SER A 688 -8.06 14.03 -24.78
CA SER A 688 -7.75 14.24 -26.19
C SER A 688 -8.99 14.45 -27.07
N THR A 689 -10.18 14.15 -26.52
CA THR A 689 -11.47 14.23 -27.21
C THR A 689 -12.38 15.35 -26.74
N THR A 690 -12.38 15.66 -25.44
CA THR A 690 -13.19 16.71 -24.83
C THR A 690 -12.32 17.87 -24.35
N SER A 691 -12.88 18.77 -23.53
CA SER A 691 -12.12 19.80 -22.82
C SER A 691 -12.06 19.52 -21.32
N ASP A 692 -12.53 18.34 -20.91
CA ASP A 692 -12.64 17.91 -19.53
C ASP A 692 -11.31 17.28 -19.11
N TYR A 693 -11.03 17.26 -17.81
CA TYR A 693 -9.89 16.51 -17.30
C TYR A 693 -10.11 15.00 -17.52
N THR A 694 -9.02 14.25 -17.64
CA THR A 694 -9.10 12.80 -17.87
C THR A 694 -9.75 12.07 -16.70
N PHE A 695 -9.47 12.49 -15.47
CA PHE A 695 -10.07 11.97 -14.22
C PHE A 695 -11.57 12.30 -14.03
N GLN A 696 -12.17 13.05 -14.96
CA GLN A 696 -13.60 13.39 -14.94
C GLN A 696 -14.35 12.79 -16.14
N LEU A 697 -13.73 11.86 -16.88
CA LEU A 697 -14.24 11.35 -18.15
C LEU A 697 -14.15 9.82 -18.24
N ALA A 698 -15.17 9.16 -17.72
CA ALA A 698 -15.24 7.71 -17.64
C ALA A 698 -15.07 7.05 -19.02
N THR A 699 -13.91 6.41 -19.24
CA THR A 699 -13.47 5.90 -20.53
C THR A 699 -13.05 4.45 -20.42
N ARG A 700 -13.76 3.56 -21.13
CA ARG A 700 -13.43 2.14 -21.14
C ARG A 700 -13.01 1.65 -22.51
N ALA A 701 -11.95 0.84 -22.53
CA ALA A 701 -11.58 0.04 -23.70
C ALA A 701 -11.97 -1.44 -23.54
N THR A 702 -12.27 -2.10 -24.65
CA THR A 702 -12.49 -3.54 -24.72
C THR A 702 -11.73 -4.10 -25.92
N VAL A 703 -10.91 -5.13 -25.68
CA VAL A 703 -10.16 -5.83 -26.72
C VAL A 703 -10.56 -7.31 -26.69
N ASP A 704 -11.10 -7.80 -27.81
CA ASP A 704 -11.31 -9.22 -28.03
C ASP A 704 -10.02 -9.87 -28.52
N ALA A 705 -9.26 -10.39 -27.57
CA ALA A 705 -8.00 -11.07 -27.81
C ALA A 705 -8.15 -12.59 -27.99
N THR A 706 -9.37 -13.13 -28.07
CA THR A 706 -9.58 -14.57 -28.31
C THR A 706 -9.00 -15.06 -29.64
N ALA A 707 -8.68 -14.14 -30.55
CA ALA A 707 -8.00 -14.42 -31.81
C ALA A 707 -6.46 -14.37 -31.73
N LEU A 708 -5.87 -13.93 -30.60
CA LEU A 708 -4.43 -14.05 -30.37
C LEU A 708 -4.10 -15.46 -29.91
N ILE A 709 -3.93 -16.33 -30.90
CA ILE A 709 -3.53 -17.71 -30.71
C ILE A 709 -2.11 -17.90 -31.23
N ASP A 710 -1.40 -18.83 -30.60
CA ASP A 710 -0.07 -19.25 -31.05
C ASP A 710 -0.10 -19.68 -32.51
N GLN A 711 0.97 -19.34 -33.23
CA GLN A 711 1.09 -19.62 -34.66
C GLN A 711 2.19 -20.64 -34.88
N ASN A 712 1.86 -21.76 -35.53
CA ASN A 712 2.82 -22.74 -36.01
C ASN A 712 3.01 -22.52 -37.50
N ILE A 713 4.21 -22.08 -37.91
CA ILE A 713 4.48 -21.69 -39.28
C ILE A 713 5.77 -22.35 -39.75
N LEU A 714 5.70 -23.04 -40.88
CA LEU A 714 6.85 -23.62 -41.54
C LEU A 714 7.96 -22.59 -41.78
N ASN A 715 9.20 -23.03 -41.65
CA ASN A 715 10.38 -22.22 -41.92
C ASN A 715 10.30 -21.51 -43.29
N GLY A 716 10.54 -20.19 -43.31
CA GLY A 716 10.42 -19.35 -44.52
C GLY A 716 8.99 -18.89 -44.88
N GLY A 717 7.97 -19.34 -44.15
CA GLY A 717 6.59 -18.85 -44.26
C GLY A 717 6.38 -17.48 -43.62
N GLY A 718 5.28 -16.80 -43.94
CA GLY A 718 4.87 -15.54 -43.31
C GLY A 718 3.55 -15.69 -42.56
N THR A 719 3.32 -14.87 -41.55
CA THR A 719 2.10 -14.90 -40.73
C THR A 719 1.70 -13.52 -40.23
N ASN A 720 0.57 -13.42 -39.52
CA ASN A 720 0.18 -12.23 -38.79
C ASN A 720 -0.49 -12.59 -37.47
N PHE A 721 -0.41 -11.67 -36.51
CA PHE A 721 -1.21 -11.68 -35.29
C PHE A 721 -2.20 -10.53 -35.37
N THR A 722 -3.49 -10.82 -35.17
CA THR A 722 -4.57 -9.83 -35.28
C THR A 722 -5.56 -9.99 -34.15
N VAL A 723 -5.96 -8.88 -33.52
CA VAL A 723 -7.13 -8.85 -32.63
C VAL A 723 -8.41 -8.61 -33.43
N THR A 724 -9.49 -9.34 -33.11
CA THR A 724 -10.74 -9.32 -33.89
C THR A 724 -11.46 -7.98 -33.78
N THR A 725 -11.50 -7.43 -32.57
CA THR A 725 -12.13 -6.15 -32.27
C THR A 725 -11.38 -5.47 -31.13
N ALA A 726 -11.13 -4.19 -31.27
CA ALA A 726 -10.65 -3.30 -30.21
C ALA A 726 -11.52 -2.05 -30.29
N THR A 727 -12.26 -1.76 -29.22
CA THR A 727 -13.20 -0.63 -29.16
C THR A 727 -12.99 0.15 -27.89
N ALA A 728 -13.17 1.46 -27.95
CA ALA A 728 -13.21 2.32 -26.78
C ALA A 728 -14.47 3.19 -26.82
N GLU A 729 -15.02 3.48 -25.65
CA GLU A 729 -16.20 4.30 -25.48
C GLU A 729 -16.06 5.14 -24.20
N TYR A 730 -16.51 6.40 -24.24
CA TYR A 730 -16.60 7.25 -23.06
C TYR A 730 -18.05 7.66 -22.76
N THR A 731 -18.32 8.01 -21.51
CA THR A 731 -19.63 8.50 -21.05
C THR A 731 -19.47 9.57 -19.97
N GLN A 732 -20.47 10.46 -19.86
CA GLN A 732 -20.63 11.41 -18.74
C GLN A 732 -22.00 11.19 -18.11
N SER A 733 -22.43 9.94 -18.03
CA SER A 733 -23.76 9.58 -17.58
C SER A 733 -23.64 8.39 -16.67
N TYR A 734 -24.23 8.52 -15.48
CA TYR A 734 -24.00 7.62 -14.37
C TYR A 734 -25.33 7.07 -13.83
N ILE A 735 -25.27 5.90 -13.20
CA ILE A 735 -26.39 5.31 -12.48
C ILE A 735 -25.88 4.87 -11.10
N SER A 736 -26.12 5.70 -10.08
CA SER A 736 -25.73 5.43 -8.70
C SER A 736 -24.22 5.27 -8.53
N GLY A 737 -23.44 6.28 -8.94
CA GLY A 737 -21.97 6.27 -8.83
C GLY A 737 -21.29 5.24 -9.73
N SER A 738 -21.77 5.11 -10.96
CA SER A 738 -21.23 4.09 -11.88
C SER A 738 -21.47 4.50 -13.32
N PRO A 739 -20.43 4.53 -14.16
CA PRO A 739 -20.53 4.86 -15.57
C PRO A 739 -21.57 4.01 -16.31
N ASN A 740 -22.56 4.69 -16.90
CA ASN A 740 -23.60 4.09 -17.72
C ASN A 740 -23.32 4.33 -19.20
N TYR A 741 -22.68 3.34 -19.80
CA TYR A 741 -22.37 3.34 -21.24
C TYR A 741 -23.59 3.08 -22.15
N SER A 742 -24.79 2.88 -21.59
CA SER A 742 -25.99 2.49 -22.35
C SER A 742 -26.95 3.64 -22.68
N VAL A 743 -27.02 4.72 -21.89
CA VAL A 743 -27.99 5.83 -22.07
C VAL A 743 -27.50 7.17 -21.48
N PRO A 744 -27.29 8.25 -22.28
CA PRO A 744 -27.24 8.28 -23.75
C PRO A 744 -26.26 7.22 -24.28
N PRO A 745 -26.33 6.81 -25.55
CA PRO A 745 -25.30 5.91 -26.07
C PRO A 745 -23.93 6.53 -25.79
N ALA A 746 -23.04 5.76 -25.13
CA ALA A 746 -21.65 6.16 -24.99
C ALA A 746 -21.08 6.55 -26.35
N THR A 747 -20.16 7.50 -26.35
CA THR A 747 -19.58 7.99 -27.59
C THR A 747 -18.41 7.08 -27.96
N ASP A 748 -18.41 6.59 -29.21
CA ASP A 748 -17.31 5.79 -29.74
C ASP A 748 -16.03 6.62 -29.79
N ASP A 749 -15.00 6.12 -29.10
CA ASP A 749 -13.66 6.70 -29.09
C ASP A 749 -12.56 5.72 -29.52
N SER A 750 -12.96 4.67 -30.24
CA SER A 750 -12.04 3.63 -30.72
C SER A 750 -10.88 4.15 -31.59
N SER A 751 -10.95 5.39 -32.10
CA SER A 751 -9.89 5.99 -32.90
C SER A 751 -8.67 6.45 -32.11
N ASN A 752 -8.81 6.65 -30.79
CA ASN A 752 -7.72 7.07 -29.91
C ASN A 752 -7.01 5.91 -29.22
N LEU A 753 -7.46 4.66 -29.45
CA LEU A 753 -6.72 3.48 -29.03
C LEU A 753 -5.33 3.45 -29.66
N GLU A 754 -4.32 3.35 -28.81
CA GLU A 754 -2.93 3.21 -29.19
C GLU A 754 -2.51 1.75 -29.10
N PHE A 755 -1.77 1.27 -30.11
CA PHE A 755 -1.31 -0.11 -30.20
C PHE A 755 0.21 -0.11 -30.22
N GLN A 756 0.82 -1.01 -29.46
CA GLN A 756 2.26 -1.26 -29.51
C GLN A 756 2.53 -2.76 -29.40
N TRP A 757 3.07 -3.33 -30.48
CA TRP A 757 3.56 -4.70 -30.47
C TRP A 757 4.95 -4.78 -29.87
N GLN A 758 5.18 -5.80 -29.05
CA GLN A 758 6.46 -6.09 -28.43
C GLN A 758 6.90 -7.51 -28.74
N VAL A 759 8.20 -7.75 -28.79
CA VAL A 759 8.80 -9.08 -28.81
C VAL A 759 9.64 -9.29 -27.57
N ASN A 760 9.32 -10.33 -26.78
CA ASN A 760 10.01 -10.64 -25.52
C ASN A 760 10.13 -9.41 -24.57
N GLY A 761 9.07 -8.58 -24.52
CA GLY A 761 9.01 -7.36 -23.72
C GLY A 761 9.70 -6.11 -24.30
N ILE A 762 10.14 -6.15 -25.57
CA ILE A 762 10.78 -5.01 -26.25
C ILE A 762 9.89 -4.51 -27.38
N ASP A 763 9.62 -3.20 -27.44
CA ASP A 763 8.84 -2.57 -28.51
C ASP A 763 9.39 -2.86 -29.91
N LEU A 764 8.51 -3.37 -30.77
CA LEU A 764 8.78 -3.56 -32.19
C LEU A 764 8.58 -2.26 -32.96
N THR A 765 9.43 -2.07 -33.97
CA THR A 765 9.31 -0.97 -34.94
C THR A 765 9.13 -1.52 -36.33
N ASN A 766 8.38 -0.80 -37.17
CA ASN A 766 8.19 -1.17 -38.58
C ASN A 766 9.54 -1.23 -39.32
N GLY A 767 9.89 -2.42 -39.83
CA GLY A 767 11.17 -2.66 -40.49
C GLY A 767 11.64 -4.12 -40.40
N GLY A 768 12.52 -4.52 -41.31
CA GLY A 768 12.95 -5.92 -41.41
C GLY A 768 11.80 -6.82 -41.85
N VAL A 769 11.47 -7.81 -41.02
CA VAL A 769 10.36 -8.76 -41.23
C VAL A 769 9.02 -8.27 -40.65
N TYR A 770 9.03 -7.19 -39.84
CA TYR A 770 7.87 -6.70 -39.11
C TYR A 770 7.20 -5.50 -39.80
N SER A 771 5.86 -5.51 -39.85
CA SER A 771 5.06 -4.34 -40.26
C SER A 771 3.69 -4.32 -39.55
N GLY A 772 3.13 -3.13 -39.33
CA GLY A 772 1.92 -2.97 -38.51
C GLY A 772 2.21 -3.00 -37.00
N THR A 773 3.41 -2.63 -36.57
CA THR A 773 3.81 -2.72 -35.15
C THR A 773 3.04 -1.77 -34.22
N ASN A 774 2.32 -0.81 -34.79
CA ASN A 774 1.48 0.16 -34.07
C ASN A 774 0.01 0.12 -34.54
N THR A 775 -0.47 -1.05 -34.95
CA THR A 775 -1.87 -1.28 -35.34
C THR A 775 -2.40 -2.53 -34.67
N SER A 776 -3.71 -2.79 -34.81
CA SER A 776 -4.36 -4.02 -34.33
C SER A 776 -3.86 -5.32 -35.00
N THR A 777 -2.96 -5.23 -35.98
CA THR A 777 -2.43 -6.37 -36.73
C THR A 777 -0.92 -6.25 -36.93
N LEU A 778 -0.15 -7.15 -36.32
CA LEU A 778 1.26 -7.35 -36.62
C LEU A 778 1.41 -8.33 -37.78
N ASN A 779 2.09 -7.92 -38.84
CA ASN A 779 2.44 -8.79 -39.97
C ASN A 779 3.93 -9.15 -39.90
N ILE A 780 4.22 -10.45 -40.04
CA ILE A 780 5.57 -11.02 -40.10
C ILE A 780 5.75 -11.62 -41.49
N SER A 781 6.63 -11.03 -42.31
CA SER A 781 6.78 -11.46 -43.71
C SER A 781 7.47 -12.82 -43.88
N GLU A 782 8.32 -13.20 -42.92
CA GLU A 782 9.09 -14.45 -42.91
C GLU A 782 9.45 -14.82 -41.46
N VAL A 783 9.27 -16.09 -41.07
CA VAL A 783 9.44 -16.56 -39.68
C VAL A 783 10.83 -17.11 -39.35
N THR A 784 11.72 -17.21 -40.34
CA THR A 784 13.06 -17.82 -40.20
C THR A 784 13.86 -17.23 -39.03
N GLY A 785 14.21 -18.06 -38.04
CA GLY A 785 14.97 -17.64 -36.86
C GLY A 785 14.17 -16.84 -35.82
N LEU A 786 12.84 -16.87 -35.89
CA LEU A 786 11.94 -16.24 -34.92
C LEU A 786 11.29 -17.24 -33.96
N ASN A 787 11.73 -18.50 -33.97
CA ASN A 787 11.16 -19.57 -33.15
C ASN A 787 11.08 -19.20 -31.66
N ARG A 788 9.91 -19.42 -31.06
CA ARG A 788 9.59 -19.22 -29.64
C ARG A 788 9.64 -17.76 -29.19
N ASN A 789 9.63 -16.80 -30.12
CA ASN A 789 9.42 -15.41 -29.74
C ASN A 789 8.01 -15.22 -29.21
N VAL A 790 7.89 -14.51 -28.08
CA VAL A 790 6.62 -14.10 -27.51
C VAL A 790 6.27 -12.72 -28.04
N TYR A 791 5.13 -12.60 -28.71
CA TYR A 791 4.62 -11.36 -29.24
C TYR A 791 3.51 -10.84 -28.33
N ASN A 792 3.75 -9.71 -27.65
CA ASN A 792 2.77 -9.06 -26.81
C ASN A 792 2.15 -7.88 -27.55
N LEU A 793 0.83 -7.79 -27.56
CA LEU A 793 0.11 -6.58 -27.92
C LEU A 793 -0.20 -5.81 -26.66
N VAL A 794 0.31 -4.59 -26.57
CA VAL A 794 -0.08 -3.60 -25.55
C VAL A 794 -1.05 -2.63 -26.21
N VAL A 795 -2.25 -2.49 -25.64
CA VAL A 795 -3.25 -1.50 -26.06
C VAL A 795 -3.46 -0.50 -24.93
N THR A 796 -3.32 0.79 -25.25
CA THR A 796 -3.48 1.90 -24.31
C THR A 796 -4.49 2.93 -24.80
N HIS A 797 -4.99 3.76 -23.90
CA HIS A 797 -5.87 4.87 -24.22
C HIS A 797 -5.34 6.18 -23.60
N PRO A 798 -5.32 7.31 -24.33
CA PRO A 798 -4.82 8.58 -23.78
C PRO A 798 -5.76 9.22 -22.77
N ASP A 799 -7.07 8.93 -22.86
CA ASP A 799 -8.09 9.52 -21.99
C ASP A 799 -8.38 8.67 -20.73
N ASN A 800 -7.76 7.48 -20.58
CA ASN A 800 -7.74 6.72 -19.33
C ASN A 800 -6.43 5.91 -19.28
N LEU A 801 -5.52 6.29 -18.38
CA LEU A 801 -4.16 5.76 -18.33
C LEU A 801 -4.09 4.36 -17.70
N CYS A 802 -5.11 3.94 -16.95
CA CYS A 802 -5.22 2.58 -16.45
C CYS A 802 -5.57 1.57 -17.56
N VAL A 803 -6.08 2.04 -18.70
CA VAL A 803 -6.24 1.19 -19.88
C VAL A 803 -4.86 0.76 -20.38
N ARG A 804 -4.44 -0.42 -19.93
CA ARG A 804 -3.25 -1.13 -20.40
C ARG A 804 -3.56 -2.61 -20.58
N ILE A 805 -4.19 -2.94 -21.70
CA ILE A 805 -4.60 -4.31 -22.01
C ILE A 805 -3.45 -5.02 -22.72
N GLU A 806 -2.93 -6.08 -22.08
CA GLU A 806 -1.86 -6.92 -22.64
C GLU A 806 -2.38 -8.30 -23.01
N ASN A 807 -2.05 -8.75 -24.22
CA ASN A 807 -2.28 -10.11 -24.67
C ASN A 807 -1.06 -10.64 -25.41
N SER A 808 -0.75 -11.92 -25.25
CA SER A 808 0.46 -12.53 -25.80
C SER A 808 0.14 -13.74 -26.67
N ALA A 809 0.92 -13.94 -27.72
CA ALA A 809 0.94 -15.18 -28.50
C ALA A 809 2.38 -15.56 -28.85
N ILE A 810 2.63 -16.87 -29.00
CA ILE A 810 3.94 -17.43 -29.33
C ILE A 810 3.97 -17.79 -30.81
N LEU A 811 5.10 -17.51 -31.46
CA LEU A 811 5.39 -18.01 -32.80
C LEU A 811 6.29 -19.24 -32.70
N TYR A 812 5.84 -20.36 -33.24
CA TYR A 812 6.64 -21.56 -33.45
C TYR A 812 7.08 -21.61 -34.91
N GLU A 813 8.39 -21.71 -35.09
CA GLU A 813 8.98 -22.07 -36.38
C GLU A 813 8.93 -23.59 -36.47
N ASP A 814 8.08 -24.09 -37.37
CA ASP A 814 7.81 -25.51 -37.53
C ASP A 814 8.76 -26.15 -38.56
N THR A 815 9.14 -27.39 -38.29
CA THR A 815 9.85 -28.26 -39.24
C THR A 815 8.85 -29.11 -40.01
N ASP A 816 9.28 -29.67 -41.13
CA ASP A 816 8.49 -30.53 -42.03
C ASP A 816 9.45 -31.65 -42.43
N SER A 817 9.50 -32.66 -41.56
CA SER A 817 10.56 -33.68 -41.52
C SER A 817 10.52 -34.59 -42.75
N ASP A 818 9.33 -34.93 -43.21
CA ASP A 818 9.08 -35.76 -44.39
C ASP A 818 8.82 -34.96 -45.69
N ASN A 819 8.70 -33.64 -45.59
CA ASN A 819 8.45 -32.69 -46.70
C ASN A 819 7.08 -32.87 -47.36
N ASP A 820 6.09 -33.33 -46.62
CA ASP A 820 4.73 -33.45 -47.10
C ASP A 820 3.98 -32.09 -47.10
N GLY A 821 4.53 -31.07 -46.43
CA GLY A 821 4.01 -29.71 -46.33
C GLY A 821 3.03 -29.45 -45.17
N VAL A 822 2.83 -30.43 -44.30
CA VAL A 822 2.35 -30.30 -42.93
C VAL A 822 3.58 -30.15 -42.02
N GLY A 823 3.47 -29.38 -40.94
CA GLY A 823 4.59 -29.23 -40.02
C GLY A 823 4.50 -30.28 -38.90
N ASP A 824 5.64 -30.78 -38.43
CA ASP A 824 5.75 -31.87 -37.44
C ASP A 824 4.88 -31.64 -36.19
N ARG A 825 4.60 -30.39 -35.79
CA ARG A 825 3.70 -30.10 -34.64
C ARG A 825 2.21 -30.41 -34.90
N THR A 826 1.82 -30.50 -36.16
CA THR A 826 0.44 -30.65 -36.63
C THR A 826 0.23 -31.98 -37.36
N ASP A 827 1.32 -32.54 -37.86
CA ASP A 827 1.36 -33.88 -38.40
C ASP A 827 1.15 -34.91 -37.27
N LEU A 828 0.57 -36.05 -37.63
CA LEU A 828 0.20 -37.14 -36.71
C LEU A 828 0.94 -38.45 -37.05
N ASP A 829 1.76 -38.42 -38.10
CA ASP A 829 2.58 -39.50 -38.66
C ASP A 829 3.79 -38.83 -39.35
N ASP A 830 4.74 -38.32 -38.55
CA ASP A 830 5.81 -37.39 -38.99
C ASP A 830 6.80 -37.97 -40.03
N ASP A 831 6.82 -39.29 -40.24
CA ASP A 831 7.62 -39.97 -41.26
C ASP A 831 6.81 -40.71 -42.34
N ASN A 832 5.48 -40.69 -42.21
CA ASN A 832 4.52 -41.27 -43.13
C ASN A 832 4.70 -42.78 -43.37
N ASP A 833 5.21 -43.51 -42.38
CA ASP A 833 5.36 -44.98 -42.39
C ASP A 833 4.04 -45.71 -42.09
N GLY A 834 2.98 -44.94 -41.78
CA GLY A 834 1.63 -45.39 -41.52
C GLY A 834 1.36 -45.76 -40.07
N ILE A 835 2.32 -45.63 -39.17
CA ILE A 835 2.15 -45.71 -37.71
C ILE A 835 1.77 -44.29 -37.22
N LEU A 836 1.17 -44.17 -36.04
CA LEU A 836 0.84 -42.83 -35.50
C LEU A 836 1.90 -42.49 -34.47
N ASP A 837 2.34 -41.23 -34.37
CA ASP A 837 3.32 -40.85 -33.33
C ASP A 837 2.81 -41.19 -31.92
N THR A 838 1.49 -41.28 -31.71
CA THR A 838 0.92 -41.73 -30.42
C THR A 838 1.21 -43.19 -30.06
N VAL A 839 1.60 -44.00 -31.03
CA VAL A 839 2.01 -45.40 -30.93
C VAL A 839 3.53 -45.50 -30.79
N GLU A 840 4.31 -44.74 -31.55
CA GLU A 840 5.78 -44.66 -31.41
C GLU A 840 6.22 -43.89 -30.16
N ARG A 841 5.38 -42.97 -29.68
CA ARG A 841 5.62 -42.11 -28.51
C ARG A 841 4.52 -42.31 -27.47
N PRO A 842 4.42 -43.49 -26.83
CA PRO A 842 3.36 -43.76 -25.88
C PRO A 842 3.41 -42.80 -24.68
N LYS A 843 2.27 -42.14 -24.40
CA LYS A 843 2.11 -41.19 -23.28
C LYS A 843 2.14 -41.93 -21.93
N THR A 844 3.28 -41.95 -21.23
CA THR A 844 3.44 -42.66 -19.95
C THR A 844 3.68 -41.70 -18.77
N VAL A 845 3.22 -42.06 -17.56
CA VAL A 845 3.36 -41.24 -16.34
C VAL A 845 3.79 -42.12 -15.17
N LEU A 846 4.79 -41.67 -14.41
CA LEU A 846 5.20 -42.29 -13.14
C LEU A 846 4.67 -41.46 -11.96
N TRP A 847 3.74 -42.05 -11.19
CA TRP A 847 3.11 -41.42 -10.03
C TRP A 847 3.74 -41.94 -8.73
N VAL A 848 4.60 -41.13 -8.11
CA VAL A 848 5.29 -41.50 -6.86
C VAL A 848 4.50 -40.99 -5.66
N THR A 849 4.23 -41.85 -4.68
CA THR A 849 3.44 -41.51 -3.49
C THR A 849 4.05 -42.14 -2.23
N GLN A 850 3.88 -41.48 -1.08
CA GLN A 850 4.09 -42.10 0.23
C GLN A 850 2.84 -42.91 0.58
N ASN A 851 2.87 -44.23 0.32
CA ASN A 851 1.76 -45.19 0.49
C ASN A 851 0.77 -45.23 -0.69
N ALA A 852 -0.41 -45.85 -0.49
CA ALA A 852 -1.43 -45.95 -1.53
C ALA A 852 -2.08 -44.57 -1.79
N PRO A 853 -2.36 -44.21 -3.07
CA PRO A 853 -2.96 -42.92 -3.41
C PRO A 853 -4.25 -42.65 -2.62
N GLU A 854 -4.36 -41.46 -2.05
CA GLU A 854 -5.59 -41.01 -1.42
C GLU A 854 -6.69 -40.74 -2.46
N THR A 855 -7.93 -40.53 -2.04
CA THR A 855 -9.09 -40.46 -2.96
C THR A 855 -8.94 -39.36 -4.02
N GLU A 856 -8.31 -38.25 -3.68
CA GLU A 856 -8.08 -37.12 -4.59
C GLU A 856 -6.93 -37.38 -5.56
N GLU A 857 -5.89 -38.11 -5.12
CA GLU A 857 -4.79 -38.57 -5.95
C GLU A 857 -5.27 -39.66 -6.93
N GLN A 858 -6.11 -40.58 -6.47
CA GLN A 858 -6.71 -41.61 -7.31
C GLN A 858 -7.66 -41.02 -8.36
N ASN A 859 -8.46 -40.00 -8.02
CA ASN A 859 -9.28 -39.29 -9.00
C ASN A 859 -8.45 -38.63 -10.10
N THR A 860 -7.21 -38.24 -9.79
CA THR A 860 -6.29 -37.61 -10.73
C THR A 860 -5.61 -38.66 -11.62
N ILE A 861 -5.17 -39.77 -11.03
CA ILE A 861 -4.69 -40.96 -11.76
C ILE A 861 -5.76 -41.47 -12.73
N ASP A 862 -7.01 -41.60 -12.27
CA ASP A 862 -8.12 -42.09 -13.08
C ASP A 862 -8.45 -41.13 -14.24
N LYS A 863 -8.25 -39.81 -14.05
CA LYS A 863 -8.38 -38.80 -15.12
C LYS A 863 -7.23 -38.84 -16.11
N LEU A 864 -5.98 -39.02 -15.67
CA LEU A 864 -4.83 -39.19 -16.56
C LEU A 864 -4.99 -40.44 -17.43
N ILE A 865 -5.46 -41.54 -16.83
CA ILE A 865 -5.83 -42.75 -17.56
C ILE A 865 -6.97 -42.47 -18.56
N ALA A 866 -7.97 -41.66 -18.18
CA ALA A 866 -9.05 -41.25 -19.08
C ALA A 866 -8.59 -40.31 -20.22
N LEU A 867 -7.49 -39.58 -20.04
CA LEU A 867 -6.83 -38.72 -21.03
C LEU A 867 -5.82 -39.48 -21.91
N GLY A 868 -5.72 -40.80 -21.75
CA GLY A 868 -4.87 -41.66 -22.59
C GLY A 868 -3.46 -41.89 -22.06
N TYR A 869 -3.13 -41.46 -20.85
CA TYR A 869 -1.83 -41.74 -20.24
C TYR A 869 -1.80 -43.12 -19.58
N THR A 870 -0.70 -43.84 -19.76
CA THR A 870 -0.40 -45.04 -18.97
C THR A 870 0.27 -44.62 -17.65
N VAL A 871 -0.47 -44.70 -16.54
CA VAL A 871 0.00 -44.24 -15.22
C VAL A 871 0.52 -45.42 -14.37
N THR A 872 1.80 -45.40 -14.01
CA THR A 872 2.44 -46.37 -13.10
C THR A 872 2.58 -45.74 -11.71
N VAL A 873 1.93 -46.30 -10.69
CA VAL A 873 1.99 -45.80 -9.31
C VAL A 873 3.07 -46.53 -8.53
N VAL A 874 3.98 -45.80 -7.87
CA VAL A 874 5.07 -46.34 -7.05
C VAL A 874 5.01 -45.79 -5.62
N ASP A 875 5.02 -46.69 -4.64
CA ASP A 875 5.11 -46.36 -3.21
C ASP A 875 6.58 -46.19 -2.79
N ASP A 876 6.95 -45.00 -2.36
CA ASP A 876 8.33 -44.66 -1.97
C ASP A 876 8.80 -45.37 -0.68
N ASN A 877 7.91 -46.03 0.06
CA ASN A 877 8.23 -46.75 1.30
C ASN A 877 8.93 -48.09 1.07
N PHE A 878 8.92 -48.60 -0.16
CA PHE A 878 9.70 -49.76 -0.54
C PHE A 878 10.86 -49.28 -1.39
N GLY A 879 12.09 -49.41 -0.88
CA GLY A 879 13.33 -49.12 -1.62
C GLY A 879 13.53 -49.99 -2.85
N GLY A 880 12.69 -49.80 -3.87
CA GLY A 880 12.89 -50.23 -5.24
C GLY A 880 13.90 -49.31 -5.91
N ASN A 881 14.71 -49.89 -6.77
CA ASN A 881 15.76 -49.16 -7.47
C ASN A 881 15.13 -48.39 -8.63
N ALA A 882 15.13 -47.06 -8.57
CA ALA A 882 14.64 -46.21 -9.67
C ALA A 882 15.42 -46.41 -10.99
N ASN A 883 16.56 -47.10 -10.95
CA ASN A 883 17.39 -47.45 -12.11
C ASN A 883 16.77 -48.48 -13.06
N ASP A 884 15.63 -49.08 -12.74
CA ASP A 884 14.92 -49.99 -13.66
C ASP A 884 14.09 -49.24 -14.73
N TYR A 885 14.15 -47.90 -14.76
CA TYR A 885 13.39 -47.04 -15.68
C TYR A 885 14.32 -45.98 -16.32
N SER A 886 14.35 -45.90 -17.66
CA SER A 886 15.13 -44.95 -18.45
C SER A 886 14.40 -43.62 -18.63
N VAL A 887 15.10 -42.48 -18.49
CA VAL A 887 14.50 -41.13 -18.44
C VAL A 887 15.43 -40.07 -19.09
N THR A 888 14.92 -39.26 -20.04
CA THR A 888 15.46 -37.95 -20.52
C THR A 888 14.32 -37.13 -21.20
N PHE A 889 14.36 -35.77 -21.15
CA PHE A 889 13.24 -34.79 -21.28
C PHE A 889 12.84 -34.39 -22.72
N ILE A 890 11.58 -33.93 -22.99
CA ILE A 890 11.17 -32.58 -23.52
C ILE A 890 9.69 -32.24 -23.15
N TYR A 891 9.44 -30.92 -23.09
CA TYR A 891 8.27 -30.10 -22.74
C TYR A 891 7.18 -30.06 -23.82
N GLU A 892 5.90 -30.27 -23.46
CA GLU A 892 4.74 -29.71 -24.19
C GLU A 892 3.61 -29.30 -23.22
N ASP A 893 3.08 -28.10 -23.49
CA ASP A 893 1.90 -27.40 -22.96
C ASP A 893 1.74 -27.16 -21.45
N VAL A 894 2.07 -25.93 -21.04
CA VAL A 894 1.39 -25.28 -19.91
C VAL A 894 0.97 -23.87 -20.30
N ASN A 895 -0.30 -23.71 -20.68
CA ASN A 895 -0.99 -22.44 -20.59
C ASN A 895 -1.56 -22.26 -19.18
N SER A 896 -0.87 -21.47 -18.36
CA SER A 896 -1.39 -20.25 -17.74
C SER A 896 -0.42 -19.75 -16.66
N GLY A 897 0.16 -18.55 -16.85
CA GLY A 897 0.73 -17.74 -15.78
C GLY A 897 2.21 -17.96 -15.45
N THR A 898 3.08 -17.30 -16.22
CA THR A 898 4.44 -16.82 -15.88
C THR A 898 5.53 -17.81 -15.43
N ALA A 899 6.37 -18.26 -16.39
CA ALA A 899 7.79 -18.58 -16.14
C ALA A 899 8.67 -18.55 -17.41
N LEU A 900 9.92 -18.09 -17.22
CA LEU A 900 11.15 -18.22 -18.04
C LEU A 900 11.53 -17.07 -19.01
N ALA A 901 12.50 -16.25 -18.56
CA ALA A 901 13.42 -15.54 -19.44
C ALA A 901 14.86 -16.06 -19.25
N ASN A 902 15.55 -16.21 -20.39
CA ASN A 902 17.00 -16.38 -20.60
C ASN A 902 17.60 -17.79 -20.77
N ILE A 903 17.32 -18.41 -21.93
CA ILE A 903 18.23 -19.35 -22.59
C ILE A 903 19.08 -18.56 -23.60
N ALA A 904 20.15 -17.90 -23.14
CA ALA A 904 21.01 -17.13 -24.05
C ALA A 904 22.51 -17.48 -23.99
N ASN A 905 22.96 -18.46 -23.20
CA ASN A 905 24.40 -18.78 -23.11
C ASN A 905 24.73 -20.28 -22.96
N LEU A 906 24.21 -21.13 -23.85
CA LEU A 906 24.61 -22.53 -23.94
C LEU A 906 25.56 -22.76 -25.12
N ALA A 907 26.80 -23.14 -24.83
CA ALA A 907 27.74 -23.63 -25.85
C ALA A 907 27.57 -25.14 -26.01
N THR A 908 27.24 -25.57 -27.23
CA THR A 908 27.13 -26.99 -27.62
C THR A 908 28.48 -27.52 -28.10
N THR A 909 28.73 -28.81 -27.88
CA THR A 909 29.80 -29.53 -28.59
C THR A 909 29.25 -30.15 -29.89
N THR A 910 30.14 -30.63 -30.76
CA THR A 910 29.82 -31.15 -32.10
C THR A 910 28.85 -32.35 -32.13
N ASN A 911 28.48 -32.91 -30.98
CA ASN A 911 27.53 -34.03 -30.83
C ASN A 911 26.35 -33.69 -29.89
N GLY A 912 25.96 -32.42 -29.76
CA GLY A 912 24.67 -32.05 -29.12
C GLY A 912 24.58 -32.07 -27.58
N ILE A 913 25.62 -32.46 -26.83
CA ILE A 913 25.54 -32.54 -25.36
C ILE A 913 25.79 -31.17 -24.69
N VAL A 914 24.84 -30.72 -23.86
CA VAL A 914 25.01 -29.63 -22.87
C VAL A 914 25.72 -30.19 -21.63
N THR A 915 26.93 -29.75 -21.33
CA THR A 915 27.64 -30.16 -20.11
C THR A 915 27.78 -29.00 -19.12
N SER A 916 27.27 -29.25 -17.92
CA SER A 916 27.36 -28.46 -16.68
C SER A 916 26.31 -27.36 -16.46
N GLU A 917 25.52 -27.56 -15.41
CA GLU A 917 25.19 -26.48 -14.49
C GLU A 917 25.69 -26.85 -13.11
N ASN A 918 26.18 -25.84 -12.41
CA ASN A 918 26.57 -25.91 -11.00
C ASN A 918 25.62 -25.04 -10.15
N ALA A 919 24.35 -24.90 -10.55
CA ALA A 919 23.47 -23.81 -10.06
C ALA A 919 22.29 -24.24 -9.16
N LEU A 920 22.38 -25.36 -8.43
CA LEU A 920 21.37 -25.66 -7.40
C LEU A 920 21.93 -25.69 -5.97
N TYR A 921 23.16 -25.22 -5.78
CA TYR A 921 23.75 -24.99 -4.45
C TYR A 921 24.01 -23.49 -4.14
N ASP A 922 23.85 -22.60 -5.13
CA ASP A 922 24.15 -21.15 -4.98
C ASP A 922 22.90 -20.25 -5.02
N ASP A 923 21.76 -20.68 -5.60
CA ASP A 923 20.58 -19.81 -5.77
C ASP A 923 19.68 -19.66 -4.53
N ILE A 924 19.94 -20.38 -3.42
CA ILE A 924 19.26 -20.12 -2.14
C ILE A 924 20.17 -19.37 -1.15
N LEU A 925 21.49 -19.28 -1.39
CA LEU A 925 22.44 -18.61 -0.49
C LEU A 925 23.56 -17.86 -1.22
N GLY A 926 23.25 -17.24 -2.37
CA GLY A 926 24.14 -16.36 -3.13
C GLY A 926 24.45 -15.02 -2.41
N THR A 927 24.64 -15.06 -1.10
CA THR A 927 25.09 -13.92 -0.29
C THR A 927 26.49 -14.22 0.23
N THR A 928 27.50 -13.51 -0.27
CA THR A 928 28.71 -13.31 0.54
C THR A 928 28.43 -12.18 1.52
N GLY A 929 28.04 -12.49 2.78
CA GLY A 929 27.95 -11.44 3.80
C GLY A 929 26.93 -11.57 4.93
N ALA A 930 26.16 -12.67 5.03
CA ALA A 930 25.22 -12.83 6.14
C ALA A 930 25.95 -12.76 7.51
N THR A 931 25.73 -11.67 8.25
CA THR A 931 26.23 -11.51 9.61
C THR A 931 25.09 -11.71 10.58
N VAL A 932 25.15 -12.80 11.34
CA VAL A 932 24.20 -13.09 12.41
C VAL A 932 24.35 -12.03 13.50
N ASN A 933 23.27 -11.30 13.80
CA ASN A 933 23.21 -10.50 15.01
C ASN A 933 22.80 -11.41 16.17
N ASN A 934 23.76 -11.84 16.98
CA ASN A 934 23.56 -12.85 18.05
C ASN A 934 22.67 -12.37 19.22
N THR A 935 22.04 -11.20 19.10
CA THR A 935 21.24 -10.55 20.13
C THR A 935 19.81 -10.23 19.70
N THR A 936 19.45 -10.39 18.42
CA THR A 936 18.10 -10.22 17.88
C THR A 936 17.75 -11.38 16.95
N ASN A 937 16.47 -11.67 16.74
CA ASN A 937 15.99 -12.71 15.82
C ASN A 937 16.10 -12.28 14.34
N ILE A 938 17.00 -11.35 14.03
CA ILE A 938 17.05 -10.63 12.76
C ILE A 938 18.26 -11.11 11.95
N ILE A 939 18.02 -11.59 10.72
CA ILE A 939 19.07 -11.84 9.73
C ILE A 939 19.17 -10.63 8.80
N ASN A 940 20.38 -10.05 8.71
CA ASN A 940 20.69 -8.91 7.85
C ASN A 940 21.32 -9.37 6.52
N ILE A 941 20.66 -9.10 5.39
CA ILE A 941 21.17 -9.36 4.03
C ILE A 941 21.60 -8.02 3.42
N THR A 942 22.90 -7.74 3.38
CA THR A 942 23.42 -6.41 3.05
C THR A 942 23.96 -6.24 1.62
N ASP A 943 24.09 -7.33 0.84
CA ASP A 943 24.58 -7.29 -0.55
C ASP A 943 23.83 -8.34 -1.40
N ASN A 944 22.65 -7.95 -1.89
CA ASN A 944 21.81 -8.77 -2.76
C ASN A 944 22.20 -8.54 -4.23
N THR A 945 22.95 -9.45 -4.82
CA THR A 945 23.45 -9.35 -6.21
C THR A 945 22.65 -10.22 -7.19
N HIS A 946 21.50 -10.74 -6.78
CA HIS A 946 20.72 -11.70 -7.57
C HIS A 946 19.89 -10.99 -8.67
N PRO A 947 19.86 -11.47 -9.92
CA PRO A 947 19.28 -10.73 -11.06
C PRO A 947 17.80 -10.35 -10.94
N ILE A 948 17.02 -11.12 -10.15
CA ILE A 948 15.58 -10.88 -9.93
C ILE A 948 15.33 -9.94 -8.74
N THR A 949 16.24 -9.90 -7.76
CA THR A 949 16.04 -9.17 -6.49
C THR A 949 17.04 -8.03 -6.30
N ALA A 950 17.98 -7.84 -7.22
CA ALA A 950 18.99 -6.77 -7.18
C ALA A 950 18.29 -5.40 -7.23
N GLY A 951 18.44 -4.64 -6.14
CA GLY A 951 17.80 -3.34 -5.97
C GLY A 951 16.62 -3.34 -4.98
N LEU A 952 16.12 -4.51 -4.55
CA LEU A 952 15.10 -4.59 -3.50
C LEU A 952 15.74 -4.53 -2.11
N SER A 953 15.27 -3.58 -1.29
CA SER A 953 15.63 -3.51 0.14
C SER A 953 14.84 -4.58 0.90
N LEU A 954 15.40 -5.79 1.02
CA LEU A 954 14.71 -6.93 1.63
C LEU A 954 14.58 -6.86 3.16
N GLY A 955 15.10 -5.80 3.79
CA GLY A 955 14.88 -5.48 5.20
C GLY A 955 15.37 -6.54 6.20
N ASP A 956 15.17 -6.24 7.48
CA ASP A 956 15.49 -7.07 8.62
C ASP A 956 14.44 -8.20 8.78
N LEU A 957 14.81 -9.46 8.55
CA LEU A 957 13.88 -10.60 8.66
C LEU A 957 13.85 -11.15 10.11
N ASP A 958 12.76 -10.91 10.86
CA ASP A 958 12.53 -11.47 12.21
C ASP A 958 11.99 -12.90 12.14
N VAL A 959 12.81 -13.89 12.49
CA VAL A 959 12.46 -15.32 12.43
C VAL A 959 11.65 -15.84 13.63
N GLY A 960 11.22 -14.96 14.55
CA GLY A 960 10.29 -15.31 15.62
C GLY A 960 10.89 -16.15 16.76
N ASP A 961 10.36 -15.92 17.96
CA ASP A 961 10.90 -16.41 19.23
C ASP A 961 10.59 -17.90 19.49
N ALA A 962 11.52 -18.80 19.16
CA ALA A 962 11.70 -20.08 19.85
C ALA A 962 13.06 -20.69 19.50
N GLY A 963 13.97 -20.68 20.48
CA GLY A 963 15.32 -21.21 20.32
C GLY A 963 15.36 -22.64 19.76
N PHE A 964 16.05 -22.82 18.63
CA PHE A 964 16.46 -24.13 18.13
C PHE A 964 17.82 -24.04 17.43
N TYR A 965 18.83 -24.65 18.07
CA TYR A 965 19.92 -25.30 17.34
C TYR A 965 19.39 -26.65 16.87
N VAL A 966 19.40 -26.94 15.56
CA VAL A 966 19.14 -28.32 15.08
C VAL A 966 20.22 -28.75 14.09
N ASN A 967 21.07 -29.66 14.55
CA ASN A 967 21.61 -30.69 13.68
C ASN A 967 20.47 -31.69 13.37
N ASN A 968 20.37 -32.17 12.13
CA ASN A 968 19.33 -33.09 11.60
C ASN A 968 17.98 -32.41 11.27
N VAL A 969 17.94 -31.69 10.15
CA VAL A 969 16.70 -31.16 9.56
C VAL A 969 16.13 -32.21 8.61
N VAL A 970 15.17 -33.01 9.07
CA VAL A 970 14.50 -34.03 8.24
C VAL A 970 13.71 -33.41 7.08
N SER A 971 13.64 -34.11 5.95
CA SER A 971 12.81 -33.70 4.79
C SER A 971 11.37 -33.39 5.22
N GLY A 972 10.85 -32.25 4.79
CA GLY A 972 9.51 -31.77 5.17
C GLY A 972 9.49 -30.80 6.36
N THR A 973 10.65 -30.38 6.89
CA THR A 973 10.70 -29.41 8.01
C THR A 973 10.31 -28.01 7.54
N LYS A 974 9.24 -27.46 8.13
CA LYS A 974 8.68 -26.14 7.85
C LYS A 974 9.48 -25.03 8.56
N LEU A 975 10.15 -24.18 7.79
CA LEU A 975 11.07 -23.16 8.31
C LEU A 975 10.43 -21.80 8.60
N GLY A 976 9.20 -21.57 8.11
CA GLY A 976 8.45 -20.33 8.37
C GLY A 976 7.48 -20.00 7.23
N TYR A 977 6.77 -18.88 7.40
CA TYR A 977 5.91 -18.27 6.39
C TYR A 977 6.54 -16.96 5.89
N HIS A 978 6.23 -16.58 4.66
CA HIS A 978 6.45 -15.21 4.19
C HIS A 978 5.57 -14.21 5.00
N PRO A 979 5.96 -12.94 5.21
CA PRO A 979 5.21 -11.97 6.04
C PRO A 979 3.75 -11.73 5.65
N ASN A 980 3.38 -11.94 4.38
CA ASN A 980 2.00 -11.84 3.90
C ASN A 980 1.20 -13.17 3.98
N GLY A 981 1.78 -14.23 4.54
CA GLY A 981 1.13 -15.53 4.75
C GLY A 981 1.01 -16.43 3.51
N GLN A 982 1.54 -16.03 2.35
CA GLN A 982 1.23 -16.68 1.07
C GLN A 982 2.18 -17.82 0.64
N ALA A 983 3.34 -18.00 1.31
CA ALA A 983 4.30 -19.06 0.96
C ALA A 983 4.95 -19.70 2.20
N VAL A 984 5.33 -20.98 2.06
CA VAL A 984 5.99 -21.79 3.11
C VAL A 984 7.35 -22.28 2.62
N LEU A 985 8.40 -22.07 3.42
CA LEU A 985 9.75 -22.60 3.14
C LEU A 985 9.95 -23.97 3.80
N ILE A 986 10.43 -24.97 3.05
CA ILE A 986 10.69 -26.36 3.51
C ILE A 986 12.10 -26.79 3.11
N ALA A 987 12.83 -27.48 4.00
CA ALA A 987 14.17 -28.03 3.72
C ALA A 987 14.20 -29.56 3.48
N TRP A 988 15.19 -30.04 2.71
CA TRP A 988 15.48 -31.47 2.43
C TRP A 988 16.96 -31.82 2.69
N GLU A 989 17.27 -33.03 3.21
CA GLU A 989 18.63 -33.49 3.59
C GLU A 989 19.59 -33.85 2.43
N VAL A 990 20.89 -33.83 2.76
CA VAL A 990 22.05 -34.24 1.94
C VAL A 990 22.35 -35.73 2.15
N GLY A 991 22.49 -36.53 1.08
CA GLY A 991 23.09 -37.88 1.16
C GLY A 991 22.41 -39.05 0.45
N ASP A 992 21.34 -38.86 -0.33
CA ASP A 992 20.73 -39.94 -1.13
C ASP A 992 21.40 -40.13 -2.50
N ALA A 993 21.12 -41.27 -3.16
CA ALA A 993 21.81 -41.77 -4.36
C ALA A 993 21.93 -40.79 -5.55
N MET A 994 21.20 -39.67 -5.53
CA MET A 994 21.30 -38.60 -6.52
C MET A 994 22.56 -37.70 -6.35
N ASP A 995 23.23 -37.71 -5.19
CA ASP A 995 24.43 -36.92 -4.91
C ASP A 995 25.73 -37.53 -5.52
N ALA A 996 25.65 -38.75 -6.07
CA ALA A 996 26.81 -39.46 -6.65
C ALA A 996 26.94 -39.31 -8.18
N GLY A 997 26.06 -38.54 -8.84
CA GLY A 997 26.19 -38.21 -10.26
C GLY A 997 26.02 -39.39 -11.23
N ILE A 998 25.15 -40.34 -10.91
CA ILE A 998 24.86 -41.50 -11.78
C ILE A 998 23.39 -41.54 -12.26
N ALA A 999 22.60 -40.50 -11.98
CA ALA A 999 21.22 -40.36 -12.48
C ALA A 999 21.08 -39.04 -13.28
N PRO A 1000 20.46 -39.04 -14.47
CA PRO A 1000 20.22 -37.82 -15.25
C PRO A 1000 18.95 -37.08 -14.77
N GLY A 1001 19.04 -35.78 -14.48
CA GLY A 1001 17.87 -34.92 -14.23
C GLY A 1001 18.14 -33.56 -13.55
N ARG A 1002 17.39 -32.50 -13.93
CA ARG A 1002 17.25 -31.19 -13.22
C ARG A 1002 15.85 -31.07 -12.60
N ARG A 1003 15.67 -30.18 -11.60
CA ARG A 1003 14.40 -29.89 -10.88
C ARG A 1003 13.74 -28.59 -11.40
N SER A 1004 12.40 -28.49 -11.33
CA SER A 1004 11.62 -27.22 -11.40
C SER A 1004 10.82 -27.02 -10.11
N VAL A 1005 10.60 -25.76 -9.71
CA VAL A 1005 9.82 -25.34 -8.51
C VAL A 1005 8.56 -24.59 -8.96
N LEU A 1006 7.40 -24.84 -8.33
CA LEU A 1006 6.17 -24.05 -8.51
C LEU A 1006 5.55 -23.69 -7.14
N PRO A 1007 4.93 -22.50 -6.94
CA PRO A 1007 4.38 -22.07 -5.66
C PRO A 1007 3.00 -22.67 -5.37
N LEU A 1008 2.69 -22.85 -4.08
CA LEU A 1008 1.38 -23.30 -3.57
C LEU A 1008 0.54 -22.09 -3.12
N ASN A 1009 -0.71 -21.99 -3.55
CA ASN A 1009 -1.71 -21.12 -2.93
C ASN A 1009 -2.74 -21.93 -2.10
N ASN A 1010 -3.47 -21.20 -1.26
CA ASN A 1010 -4.09 -21.65 -0.01
C ASN A 1010 -5.18 -22.74 -0.15
N SER A 1011 -5.35 -23.51 0.92
CA SER A 1011 -6.30 -24.64 1.04
C SER A 1011 -7.75 -24.18 1.20
N THR A 1012 -8.62 -24.21 0.17
CA THR A 1012 -10.09 -24.47 0.33
C THR A 1012 -11.02 -24.52 -0.90
N VAL A 1013 -10.61 -24.34 -2.17
CA VAL A 1013 -11.57 -24.37 -3.31
C VAL A 1013 -11.36 -25.55 -4.27
N GLY A 1014 -12.33 -26.48 -4.26
CA GLY A 1014 -12.43 -27.57 -5.24
C GLY A 1014 -13.11 -27.12 -6.55
N PHE A 1015 -12.87 -27.90 -7.61
CA PHE A 1015 -13.27 -27.69 -9.03
C PHE A 1015 -14.61 -26.95 -9.26
N ASN A 1016 -14.60 -25.95 -10.14
CA ASN A 1016 -15.77 -25.59 -10.95
C ASN A 1016 -15.72 -26.31 -12.32
N SER A 1017 -16.76 -26.16 -13.14
CA SER A 1017 -17.05 -26.99 -14.32
C SER A 1017 -16.13 -26.83 -15.54
N THR A 1018 -15.12 -25.95 -15.50
CA THR A 1018 -14.25 -25.65 -16.66
C THR A 1018 -12.79 -26.04 -16.52
N GLY A 1019 -12.31 -26.40 -15.32
CA GLY A 1019 -11.05 -27.16 -15.19
C GLY A 1019 -9.73 -26.43 -15.45
N GLU A 1020 -9.65 -25.10 -15.27
CA GLU A 1020 -8.49 -24.30 -15.70
C GLU A 1020 -7.49 -23.88 -14.60
N ASN A 1021 -7.23 -24.67 -13.56
CA ASN A 1021 -6.08 -24.41 -12.67
C ASN A 1021 -5.57 -25.71 -12.04
N LEU A 1022 -4.33 -26.11 -12.35
CA LEU A 1022 -3.74 -27.38 -11.94
C LEU A 1022 -2.59 -27.21 -10.93
N LEU A 1023 -2.84 -27.69 -9.71
CA LEU A 1023 -1.85 -28.15 -8.72
C LEU A 1023 -1.45 -29.59 -9.07
N VAL A 1024 -0.16 -29.87 -9.31
CA VAL A 1024 0.27 -31.21 -9.74
C VAL A 1024 1.52 -31.67 -8.97
N ASN A 1025 1.37 -32.76 -8.21
CA ASN A 1025 2.47 -33.57 -7.64
C ASN A 1025 2.83 -34.73 -8.60
N THR A 1026 3.04 -34.44 -9.88
CA THR A 1026 3.23 -35.47 -10.91
C THR A 1026 4.38 -35.07 -11.80
N ILE A 1027 5.33 -35.99 -11.99
CA ILE A 1027 6.40 -35.82 -12.97
C ILE A 1027 5.91 -36.50 -14.26
N ILE A 1028 5.57 -35.69 -15.26
CA ILE A 1028 5.12 -36.15 -16.58
C ILE A 1028 6.36 -36.23 -17.48
N TRP A 1029 6.58 -37.38 -18.13
CA TRP A 1029 7.63 -37.58 -19.13
C TRP A 1029 7.00 -38.15 -20.39
N ALA A 1030 7.18 -37.48 -21.53
CA ALA A 1030 7.03 -38.09 -22.85
C ALA A 1030 8.38 -37.95 -23.54
N ALA A 1031 9.01 -39.06 -23.89
CA ALA A 1031 10.13 -39.10 -24.82
C ALA A 1031 9.63 -39.78 -26.10
N GLY A 1032 10.09 -39.33 -27.27
CA GLY A 1032 10.06 -40.20 -28.44
C GLY A 1032 10.90 -41.43 -28.12
N LEU A 1033 10.41 -42.60 -28.49
CA LEU A 1033 11.20 -43.82 -28.41
C LEU A 1033 12.36 -43.68 -29.42
N ASP A 1034 13.52 -44.25 -29.11
CA ASP A 1034 14.69 -44.29 -30.01
C ASP A 1034 15.27 -45.69 -29.81
N THR A 1035 14.67 -46.62 -30.53
CA THR A 1035 14.77 -48.05 -30.29
C THR A 1035 16.19 -48.54 -30.60
N ASP A 1036 16.81 -48.10 -31.69
CA ASP A 1036 18.14 -48.50 -32.11
C ASP A 1036 19.29 -47.62 -31.56
N LYS A 1037 18.97 -46.42 -31.05
CA LYS A 1037 19.89 -45.43 -30.44
C LYS A 1037 20.80 -44.73 -31.45
N ASP A 1038 20.36 -44.56 -32.68
CA ASP A 1038 21.09 -43.80 -33.68
C ASP A 1038 20.92 -42.28 -33.55
N GLY A 1039 19.92 -41.86 -32.77
CA GLY A 1039 19.61 -40.47 -32.45
C GLY A 1039 18.48 -39.84 -33.28
N ILE A 1040 17.83 -40.63 -34.15
CA ILE A 1040 16.51 -40.38 -34.72
C ILE A 1040 15.49 -41.07 -33.79
N THR A 1041 14.34 -40.44 -33.52
CA THR A 1041 13.30 -41.09 -32.70
C THR A 1041 12.38 -41.89 -33.60
N ASP A 1042 11.79 -42.96 -33.07
CA ASP A 1042 10.93 -43.91 -33.81
C ASP A 1042 9.80 -43.20 -34.58
N ASP A 1043 9.26 -42.08 -34.08
CA ASP A 1043 8.28 -41.24 -34.79
C ASP A 1043 8.83 -40.51 -36.04
N LEU A 1044 10.13 -40.61 -36.28
CA LEU A 1044 10.86 -39.97 -37.38
C LEU A 1044 11.76 -40.98 -38.12
N ASP A 1045 11.72 -42.25 -37.74
CA ASP A 1045 12.65 -43.29 -38.19
C ASP A 1045 11.92 -44.44 -38.88
N ILE A 1046 12.05 -44.49 -40.21
CA ILE A 1046 11.42 -45.49 -41.08
C ILE A 1046 11.86 -46.95 -40.86
N ASP A 1047 12.83 -47.21 -39.97
CA ASP A 1047 13.38 -48.53 -39.60
C ASP A 1047 13.87 -48.47 -38.13
N SER A 1048 12.95 -48.27 -37.18
CA SER A 1048 13.20 -47.95 -35.76
C SER A 1048 14.14 -48.94 -35.05
N ASP A 1049 14.19 -50.20 -35.46
CA ASP A 1049 15.08 -51.22 -34.89
C ASP A 1049 16.32 -51.52 -35.72
N ASN A 1050 16.40 -50.96 -36.92
CA ASN A 1050 17.52 -51.01 -37.86
C ASN A 1050 17.93 -52.43 -38.24
N ASP A 1051 16.96 -53.33 -38.39
CA ASP A 1051 17.17 -54.70 -38.85
C ASP A 1051 17.14 -54.85 -40.38
N GLY A 1052 16.76 -53.78 -41.08
CA GLY A 1052 16.65 -53.69 -42.53
C GLY A 1052 15.30 -54.15 -43.08
N CYS A 1053 14.27 -54.24 -42.25
CA CYS A 1053 12.86 -54.34 -42.61
C CYS A 1053 12.15 -53.08 -42.09
N ASN A 1054 11.58 -52.26 -42.97
CA ASN A 1054 10.97 -51.00 -42.52
C ASN A 1054 9.73 -51.20 -41.66
N ASP A 1055 9.48 -50.21 -40.81
CA ASP A 1055 8.45 -50.19 -39.78
C ASP A 1055 7.06 -50.40 -40.37
N ALA A 1056 6.77 -49.75 -41.50
CA ALA A 1056 5.55 -49.97 -42.28
C ALA A 1056 5.27 -51.46 -42.58
N ASN A 1057 6.26 -52.22 -43.07
CA ASN A 1057 6.06 -53.64 -43.36
C ASN A 1057 5.87 -54.47 -42.08
N GLU A 1058 6.60 -54.13 -41.02
CA GLU A 1058 6.60 -54.84 -39.75
C GLU A 1058 5.32 -54.61 -38.94
N ALA A 1059 4.95 -53.35 -38.73
CA ALA A 1059 3.74 -52.94 -38.03
C ALA A 1059 2.49 -53.57 -38.63
N TYR A 1060 2.43 -53.73 -39.95
CA TYR A 1060 1.28 -54.34 -40.62
C TYR A 1060 1.44 -55.84 -40.90
N ALA A 1061 2.58 -56.45 -40.56
CA ALA A 1061 2.92 -57.83 -40.85
C ALA A 1061 2.65 -58.23 -42.33
N ASP A 1062 2.92 -57.31 -43.25
CA ASP A 1062 2.76 -57.49 -44.70
C ASP A 1062 3.98 -56.92 -45.42
N SER A 1063 4.71 -57.76 -46.14
CA SER A 1063 5.89 -57.37 -46.92
C SER A 1063 5.59 -56.49 -48.15
N ASN A 1064 4.36 -56.00 -48.30
CA ASN A 1064 3.94 -55.07 -49.35
C ASN A 1064 3.25 -53.83 -48.78
N ALA A 1065 3.32 -53.61 -47.47
CA ALA A 1065 2.81 -52.38 -46.85
C ALA A 1065 3.56 -51.17 -47.42
N ASP A 1066 4.88 -51.28 -47.51
CA ASP A 1066 5.72 -50.48 -48.39
C ASP A 1066 6.02 -51.26 -49.68
N SER A 1067 5.32 -50.91 -50.76
CA SER A 1067 5.39 -51.65 -52.02
C SER A 1067 6.56 -51.25 -52.94
N ASN A 1068 7.25 -50.15 -52.64
CA ASN A 1068 8.34 -49.58 -53.44
C ASN A 1068 9.64 -49.43 -52.66
N ASP A 1069 9.68 -49.86 -51.40
CA ASP A 1069 10.89 -49.99 -50.58
C ASP A 1069 11.53 -48.62 -50.31
N ASP A 1070 10.71 -47.61 -49.99
CA ASP A 1070 11.15 -46.24 -49.66
C ASP A 1070 10.93 -45.84 -48.21
N GLY A 1071 10.39 -46.73 -47.38
CA GLY A 1071 10.11 -46.51 -45.96
C GLY A 1071 8.68 -46.07 -45.67
N THR A 1072 7.93 -45.59 -46.66
CA THR A 1072 6.60 -44.99 -46.44
C THR A 1072 5.45 -45.94 -46.72
N TYR A 1073 4.33 -45.78 -46.00
CA TYR A 1073 3.17 -46.65 -46.19
C TYR A 1073 2.47 -46.42 -47.53
N GLY A 1074 2.32 -47.49 -48.31
CA GLY A 1074 1.67 -47.42 -49.62
C GLY A 1074 2.53 -46.82 -50.75
N GLY A 1075 3.76 -46.39 -50.43
CA GLY A 1075 4.81 -45.89 -51.32
C GLY A 1075 4.80 -44.39 -51.59
N VAL A 1076 5.64 -43.91 -52.54
CA VAL A 1076 6.03 -42.47 -52.69
C VAL A 1076 4.91 -41.49 -52.36
N ILE A 1077 4.95 -40.96 -51.14
CA ILE A 1077 4.02 -39.94 -50.67
C ILE A 1077 4.38 -38.60 -51.30
N THR A 1078 3.36 -37.88 -51.75
CA THR A 1078 3.47 -36.47 -52.14
C THR A 1078 2.43 -35.68 -51.34
N ASN A 1079 2.63 -34.37 -51.16
CA ASN A 1079 1.72 -33.43 -50.47
C ASN A 1079 0.20 -33.58 -50.80
N MET A 1080 -0.19 -34.25 -51.89
CA MET A 1080 -1.60 -34.51 -52.24
C MET A 1080 -2.16 -35.85 -51.73
N GLU A 1081 -1.34 -36.71 -51.12
CA GLU A 1081 -1.70 -38.06 -50.66
C GLU A 1081 -1.77 -38.17 -49.13
N VAL A 1082 -1.57 -37.06 -48.43
CA VAL A 1082 -1.74 -36.86 -46.98
C VAL A 1082 -2.94 -35.96 -46.70
N ASN A 1083 -3.55 -36.06 -45.51
CA ASN A 1083 -4.67 -35.19 -45.12
C ASN A 1083 -4.19 -33.95 -44.35
N ALA A 1084 -5.13 -33.12 -43.87
CA ALA A 1084 -4.80 -31.87 -43.19
C ALA A 1084 -4.10 -32.04 -41.82
N ASN A 1085 -4.05 -33.27 -41.32
CA ASN A 1085 -3.36 -33.66 -40.10
C ASN A 1085 -2.13 -34.55 -40.42
N GLY A 1086 -1.58 -34.46 -41.63
CA GLY A 1086 -0.37 -35.20 -42.06
C GLY A 1086 -0.53 -36.69 -42.37
N LEU A 1087 -1.56 -37.34 -41.84
CA LEU A 1087 -1.82 -38.77 -42.09
C LEU A 1087 -1.93 -39.17 -43.59
N VAL A 1088 -1.22 -40.22 -43.98
CA VAL A 1088 -1.29 -40.93 -45.27
C VAL A 1088 -2.73 -41.37 -45.61
N THR A 1089 -3.25 -40.89 -46.74
CA THR A 1089 -4.60 -41.23 -47.25
C THR A 1089 -4.61 -42.36 -48.31
N ALA A 1090 -3.45 -42.96 -48.57
CA ALA A 1090 -3.28 -43.97 -49.61
C ALA A 1090 -4.11 -45.26 -49.34
N ALA A 1091 -4.50 -45.93 -50.43
CA ALA A 1091 -5.42 -47.07 -50.39
C ALA A 1091 -4.77 -48.30 -49.72
N GLY A 1092 -5.08 -48.50 -48.44
CA GLY A 1092 -4.50 -49.53 -47.58
C GLY A 1092 -4.48 -50.97 -48.10
N ILE A 1093 -3.74 -51.81 -47.39
CA ILE A 1093 -3.57 -53.24 -47.64
C ILE A 1093 -4.94 -53.91 -47.88
N ASN A 1094 -5.22 -54.30 -49.13
CA ASN A 1094 -6.47 -54.88 -49.63
C ASN A 1094 -7.68 -53.94 -49.91
N GLY A 1095 -7.47 -52.63 -50.10
CA GLY A 1095 -8.51 -51.72 -50.57
C GLY A 1095 -9.51 -51.27 -49.50
N ALA A 1096 -9.14 -51.39 -48.23
CA ALA A 1096 -9.76 -50.68 -47.11
C ALA A 1096 -8.79 -49.56 -46.70
N GLY A 1097 -9.07 -48.32 -47.12
CA GLY A 1097 -8.15 -47.20 -46.92
C GLY A 1097 -8.18 -46.64 -45.51
N ASP A 1098 -7.48 -47.28 -44.56
CA ASP A 1098 -7.06 -46.65 -43.30
C ASP A 1098 -5.93 -47.48 -42.67
N ALA A 1099 -4.66 -47.10 -42.89
CA ALA A 1099 -3.49 -47.66 -42.18
C ALA A 1099 -3.73 -47.63 -40.66
N TYR A 1100 -4.18 -46.47 -40.19
CA TYR A 1100 -4.37 -46.13 -38.78
C TYR A 1100 -5.55 -46.83 -38.06
N THR A 1101 -6.31 -47.71 -38.73
CA THR A 1101 -7.39 -48.48 -38.06
C THR A 1101 -6.96 -49.87 -37.63
N THR A 1102 -5.85 -50.36 -38.16
CA THR A 1102 -5.25 -51.63 -37.79
C THR A 1102 -4.21 -51.42 -36.70
N THR A 1103 -4.39 -52.03 -35.53
CA THR A 1103 -3.37 -52.02 -34.48
C THR A 1103 -2.08 -52.66 -34.99
N PRO A 1104 -0.92 -52.00 -34.83
CA PRO A 1104 0.38 -52.58 -35.21
C PRO A 1104 0.63 -53.94 -34.57
N ALA A 1105 1.37 -54.78 -35.28
CA ALA A 1105 1.71 -56.12 -34.88
C ALA A 1105 2.62 -56.09 -33.64
N ILE A 1106 2.35 -57.01 -32.71
CA ILE A 1106 3.11 -57.20 -31.47
C ILE A 1106 3.92 -58.48 -31.65
N SER A 1107 5.18 -58.44 -31.24
CA SER A 1107 6.07 -59.58 -31.32
C SER A 1107 5.49 -60.81 -30.61
N THR A 1108 5.75 -61.98 -31.19
CA THR A 1108 5.33 -63.25 -30.58
C THR A 1108 6.21 -63.67 -29.38
N ASN A 1109 7.36 -63.02 -29.22
CA ASN A 1109 8.39 -63.35 -28.25
C ASN A 1109 8.51 -62.33 -27.09
N SER A 1110 7.86 -61.17 -27.21
CA SER A 1110 7.78 -60.13 -26.18
C SER A 1110 6.38 -59.52 -26.11
N SER A 1111 6.25 -58.39 -25.40
CA SER A 1111 5.05 -57.54 -25.39
C SER A 1111 5.28 -56.21 -26.13
N GLU A 1112 6.35 -56.10 -26.91
CA GLU A 1112 6.75 -54.92 -27.68
C GLU A 1112 6.23 -55.02 -29.13
N TYR A 1113 6.13 -53.87 -29.81
CA TYR A 1113 5.72 -53.86 -31.22
C TYR A 1113 6.81 -54.49 -32.10
N THR A 1114 6.42 -55.11 -33.21
CA THR A 1114 7.38 -55.81 -34.08
C THR A 1114 8.39 -54.88 -34.73
N PHE A 1115 7.99 -53.66 -35.09
CA PHE A 1115 8.87 -52.63 -35.66
C PHE A 1115 9.90 -52.06 -34.65
N GLN A 1116 9.79 -52.46 -33.38
CA GLN A 1116 10.71 -52.04 -32.31
C GLN A 1116 11.64 -53.20 -31.89
N GLU A 1117 11.64 -54.32 -32.62
CA GLU A 1117 12.26 -55.57 -32.19
C GLU A 1117 13.17 -56.20 -33.24
N VAL A 1118 14.47 -55.89 -33.13
CA VAL A 1118 15.50 -56.37 -34.07
C VAL A 1118 15.27 -57.81 -34.54
N GLY A 1119 14.74 -57.95 -35.74
CA GLY A 1119 14.52 -59.19 -36.43
C GLY A 1119 15.77 -59.70 -37.12
N ASN A 1120 15.69 -60.94 -37.61
CA ASN A 1120 16.77 -61.51 -38.42
C ASN A 1120 16.15 -62.32 -39.56
N ALA A 1121 16.59 -62.06 -40.78
CA ALA A 1121 16.20 -62.86 -41.93
C ALA A 1121 16.54 -64.36 -41.71
N PRO A 1122 15.60 -65.29 -41.96
CA PRO A 1122 15.84 -66.72 -41.82
C PRO A 1122 16.95 -67.18 -42.77
N LEU A 1123 17.85 -68.05 -42.31
CA LEU A 1123 18.97 -68.53 -43.12
C LEU A 1123 19.01 -70.05 -43.23
N ILE A 1124 18.92 -70.60 -44.44
CA ILE A 1124 19.11 -72.04 -44.68
C ILE A 1124 20.60 -72.37 -44.74
N THR A 1125 21.11 -73.02 -43.70
CA THR A 1125 22.52 -73.42 -43.54
C THR A 1125 22.83 -74.79 -44.14
N LEU A 1126 21.83 -75.67 -44.26
CA LEU A 1126 21.94 -76.94 -45.00
C LEU A 1126 20.74 -77.11 -45.91
N GLN A 1127 21.01 -77.24 -47.20
CA GLN A 1127 19.99 -77.42 -48.24
C GLN A 1127 19.56 -78.89 -48.35
N PRO A 1128 18.30 -79.17 -48.71
CA PRO A 1128 17.85 -80.53 -48.95
C PRO A 1128 18.52 -81.14 -50.17
N THR A 1129 18.69 -82.46 -50.15
CA THR A 1129 19.44 -83.20 -51.19
C THR A 1129 18.57 -84.24 -51.87
N ASP A 1130 18.87 -84.52 -53.13
CA ASP A 1130 18.19 -85.54 -53.93
C ASP A 1130 18.15 -86.91 -53.24
N GLN A 1131 16.95 -87.47 -53.14
CA GLN A 1131 16.74 -88.77 -52.51
C GLN A 1131 16.67 -89.89 -53.54
N ASN A 1132 17.31 -91.02 -53.23
CA ASN A 1132 17.27 -92.24 -54.03
C ASN A 1132 16.72 -93.39 -53.19
N VAL A 1133 15.44 -93.71 -53.36
CA VAL A 1133 14.72 -94.67 -52.51
C VAL A 1133 14.25 -95.88 -53.32
N PHE A 1134 14.10 -97.02 -52.66
CA PHE A 1134 13.50 -98.21 -53.27
C PHE A 1134 12.13 -98.48 -52.68
N VAL A 1135 11.12 -98.79 -53.49
CA VAL A 1135 9.80 -99.20 -52.96
C VAL A 1135 9.94 -100.46 -52.10
N PRO A 1136 9.40 -100.52 -50.86
CA PRO A 1136 8.51 -99.58 -50.17
C PRO A 1136 9.17 -98.70 -49.09
N ASP A 1137 10.48 -98.45 -49.17
CA ASP A 1137 11.20 -97.61 -48.20
C ASP A 1137 10.73 -96.13 -48.32
N ASP A 1138 10.71 -95.39 -47.22
CA ASP A 1138 10.38 -93.96 -47.19
C ASP A 1138 11.56 -93.09 -47.66
N ALA A 1139 11.30 -91.89 -48.20
CA ALA A 1139 12.34 -90.92 -48.54
C ALA A 1139 12.28 -89.72 -47.58
N MET A 1140 13.44 -89.26 -47.12
CA MET A 1140 13.55 -88.13 -46.18
C MET A 1140 14.34 -86.99 -46.83
N PHE A 1141 13.78 -85.78 -46.82
CA PHE A 1141 14.43 -84.55 -47.21
C PHE A 1141 14.62 -83.71 -45.96
N ASP A 1142 15.87 -83.50 -45.56
CA ASP A 1142 16.22 -82.72 -44.38
C ASP A 1142 16.88 -81.41 -44.83
N LEU A 1143 16.62 -80.33 -44.09
CA LEU A 1143 17.36 -79.08 -44.18
C LEU A 1143 17.73 -78.61 -42.77
N THR A 1144 18.62 -77.64 -42.66
CA THR A 1144 18.83 -76.92 -41.40
C THR A 1144 18.79 -75.43 -41.67
N SER A 1145 18.17 -74.68 -40.78
CA SER A 1145 18.13 -73.23 -40.83
C SER A 1145 18.41 -72.59 -39.47
N SER A 1146 18.83 -71.33 -39.46
CA SER A 1146 18.85 -70.46 -38.28
C SER A 1146 17.74 -69.40 -38.40
N ASP A 1147 17.37 -68.80 -37.28
CA ASP A 1147 16.44 -67.65 -37.22
C ASP A 1147 15.12 -67.99 -37.93
N THR A 1148 14.57 -69.16 -37.60
CA THR A 1148 13.41 -69.76 -38.29
C THR A 1148 12.36 -70.19 -37.28
N ASP A 1149 11.12 -69.79 -37.55
CA ASP A 1149 9.96 -70.21 -36.76
C ASP A 1149 9.11 -71.25 -37.48
N THR A 1150 8.94 -71.10 -38.80
CA THR A 1150 8.06 -71.97 -39.57
C THR A 1150 8.70 -72.52 -40.83
N TYR A 1151 8.25 -73.72 -41.18
CA TYR A 1151 8.59 -74.40 -42.43
C TYR A 1151 7.31 -74.70 -43.19
N GLN A 1152 7.36 -74.59 -44.52
CA GLN A 1152 6.31 -75.10 -45.40
C GLN A 1152 6.93 -75.81 -46.59
N TRP A 1153 6.81 -77.14 -46.64
CA TRP A 1153 7.26 -77.93 -47.79
C TRP A 1153 6.30 -77.79 -48.96
N GLN A 1154 6.88 -77.71 -50.15
CA GLN A 1154 6.17 -77.59 -51.42
C GLN A 1154 6.61 -78.70 -52.38
N LEU A 1155 5.67 -79.16 -53.19
CA LEU A 1155 5.87 -80.15 -54.25
C LEU A 1155 5.75 -79.48 -55.62
N SER A 1156 6.63 -79.85 -56.54
CA SER A 1156 6.47 -79.63 -57.98
C SER A 1156 6.43 -80.97 -58.72
N THR A 1157 5.42 -81.11 -59.60
CA THR A 1157 5.28 -82.25 -60.54
C THR A 1157 5.55 -81.85 -61.99
N ASP A 1158 5.94 -80.60 -62.23
CA ASP A 1158 6.12 -80.01 -63.57
C ASP A 1158 7.55 -79.49 -63.79
N ASN A 1159 8.51 -80.15 -63.13
CA ASN A 1159 9.94 -79.86 -63.25
C ASN A 1159 10.31 -78.43 -62.81
N GLY A 1160 9.71 -77.96 -61.72
CA GLY A 1160 10.04 -76.71 -61.03
C GLY A 1160 9.31 -75.48 -61.57
N SER A 1161 8.34 -75.65 -62.47
CA SER A 1161 7.62 -74.51 -63.05
C SER A 1161 6.58 -73.95 -62.08
N THR A 1162 5.91 -74.83 -61.32
CA THR A 1162 5.00 -74.46 -60.23
C THR A 1162 5.25 -75.33 -59.02
N PHE A 1163 5.13 -74.72 -57.83
CA PHE A 1163 5.22 -75.40 -56.54
C PHE A 1163 3.90 -75.20 -55.78
N SER A 1164 3.44 -76.24 -55.11
CA SER A 1164 2.23 -76.20 -54.29
C SER A 1164 2.53 -76.76 -52.90
N ASP A 1165 1.99 -76.13 -51.88
CA ASP A 1165 2.12 -76.57 -50.49
C ASP A 1165 1.59 -78.00 -50.32
N ILE A 1166 2.33 -78.80 -49.57
CA ILE A 1166 1.92 -80.15 -49.18
C ILE A 1166 1.63 -80.20 -47.68
N THR A 1167 0.76 -81.13 -47.29
CA THR A 1167 0.30 -81.30 -45.92
C THR A 1167 0.50 -82.73 -45.44
N ASP A 1168 0.70 -82.88 -44.12
CA ASP A 1168 0.80 -84.18 -43.48
C ASP A 1168 -0.45 -85.04 -43.71
N GLY A 1169 -0.23 -86.32 -44.00
CA GLY A 1169 -1.31 -87.26 -44.32
C GLY A 1169 -0.81 -88.65 -44.69
N ALA A 1170 -1.52 -89.31 -45.60
CA ALA A 1170 -1.17 -90.66 -46.01
C ALA A 1170 0.12 -90.74 -46.86
N GLU A 1171 0.52 -89.64 -47.49
CA GLU A 1171 1.65 -89.58 -48.44
C GLU A 1171 2.87 -88.82 -47.90
N TYR A 1172 2.67 -87.91 -46.94
CA TYR A 1172 3.69 -87.01 -46.42
C TYR A 1172 3.60 -86.92 -44.89
N SER A 1173 4.74 -86.72 -44.24
CA SER A 1173 4.84 -86.42 -42.80
C SER A 1173 5.98 -85.42 -42.58
N GLY A 1174 5.81 -84.48 -41.66
CA GLY A 1174 6.80 -83.43 -41.39
C GLY A 1174 6.76 -82.27 -42.38
N THR A 1175 5.63 -82.03 -43.08
CA THR A 1175 5.53 -80.96 -44.10
C THR A 1175 5.67 -79.55 -43.54
N THR A 1176 5.59 -79.37 -42.22
CA THR A 1176 5.83 -78.10 -41.53
C THR A 1176 7.03 -78.16 -40.58
N THR A 1177 7.98 -79.05 -40.84
CA THR A 1177 9.20 -79.22 -40.04
C THR A 1177 10.44 -79.12 -40.93
N ASP A 1178 11.61 -79.07 -40.32
CA ASP A 1178 12.91 -79.09 -40.99
C ASP A 1178 13.21 -80.40 -41.76
N ALA A 1179 12.35 -81.42 -41.60
CA ALA A 1179 12.45 -82.72 -42.26
C ALA A 1179 11.12 -83.17 -42.89
N LEU A 1180 11.09 -83.33 -44.21
CA LEU A 1180 9.97 -83.94 -44.94
C LEU A 1180 10.21 -85.44 -45.15
N THR A 1181 9.26 -86.26 -44.70
CA THR A 1181 9.17 -87.68 -45.06
C THR A 1181 8.11 -87.89 -46.14
N VAL A 1182 8.53 -88.43 -47.29
CA VAL A 1182 7.62 -88.98 -48.30
C VAL A 1182 7.40 -90.46 -48.00
N ILE A 1183 6.18 -90.81 -47.60
CA ILE A 1183 5.84 -92.15 -47.08
C ILE A 1183 5.61 -93.11 -48.24
N SER A 1184 6.42 -94.18 -48.29
CA SER A 1184 6.31 -95.29 -49.23
C SER A 1184 6.03 -94.85 -50.68
N PRO A 1185 6.85 -93.94 -51.27
CA PRO A 1185 6.56 -93.35 -52.56
C PRO A 1185 6.49 -94.42 -53.66
N ASP A 1186 5.44 -94.34 -54.48
CA ASP A 1186 5.30 -95.22 -55.65
C ASP A 1186 6.11 -94.71 -56.85
N SER A 1187 6.11 -95.47 -57.94
CA SER A 1187 6.84 -95.09 -59.16
C SER A 1187 6.32 -93.82 -59.85
N ILE A 1188 5.11 -93.34 -59.52
CA ILE A 1188 4.52 -92.13 -60.12
C ILE A 1188 5.21 -90.88 -59.57
N LYS A 1189 5.64 -90.91 -58.31
CA LYS A 1189 6.37 -89.81 -57.65
C LYS A 1189 7.85 -89.70 -58.08
N ASN A 1190 8.34 -90.57 -58.97
CA ASN A 1190 9.71 -90.50 -59.47
C ASN A 1190 9.92 -89.27 -60.36
N GLY A 1191 10.81 -88.37 -59.93
CA GLY A 1191 11.12 -87.11 -60.61
C GLY A 1191 10.41 -85.90 -60.02
N ASN A 1192 9.58 -86.08 -58.98
CA ASN A 1192 8.99 -84.97 -58.23
C ASN A 1192 10.09 -84.17 -57.52
N LEU A 1193 9.91 -82.84 -57.48
CA LEU A 1193 10.79 -81.89 -56.79
C LEU A 1193 10.14 -81.43 -55.49
N TYR A 1194 10.94 -81.31 -54.45
CA TYR A 1194 10.53 -80.82 -53.15
C TYR A 1194 11.42 -79.64 -52.74
N ARG A 1195 10.82 -78.59 -52.20
CA ARG A 1195 11.53 -77.46 -51.58
C ARG A 1195 10.79 -77.02 -50.33
N ALA A 1196 11.44 -76.29 -49.44
CA ALA A 1196 10.81 -75.69 -48.27
C ALA A 1196 10.85 -74.16 -48.38
N ILE A 1197 9.78 -73.51 -47.95
CA ILE A 1197 9.78 -72.10 -47.57
C ILE A 1197 10.08 -72.04 -46.08
N VAL A 1198 10.97 -71.12 -45.71
CA VAL A 1198 11.45 -70.90 -44.34
C VAL A 1198 11.17 -69.45 -43.99
N THR A 1199 10.48 -69.22 -42.88
CA THR A 1199 10.12 -67.87 -42.40
C THR A 1199 10.53 -67.66 -40.95
N ASN A 1200 10.84 -66.41 -40.63
CA ASN A 1200 10.92 -65.89 -39.26
C ASN A 1200 9.66 -65.04 -39.04
N ASN A 1201 8.92 -65.24 -37.95
CA ASN A 1201 7.72 -64.44 -37.69
C ASN A 1201 8.06 -63.04 -37.20
N ASN A 1202 9.28 -62.83 -36.70
CA ASN A 1202 9.83 -61.54 -36.29
C ASN A 1202 10.72 -60.92 -37.40
N TYR A 1203 10.53 -61.28 -38.68
CA TYR A 1203 11.20 -60.62 -39.82
C TYR A 1203 10.37 -60.83 -41.09
N VAL A 1204 9.40 -59.95 -41.33
CA VAL A 1204 8.38 -60.16 -42.38
C VAL A 1204 8.92 -59.88 -43.79
N CYS A 1205 9.96 -59.06 -43.93
CA CYS A 1205 10.54 -58.67 -45.22
C CYS A 1205 11.29 -59.80 -45.95
N GLY A 1206 11.60 -60.93 -45.28
CA GLY A 1206 12.48 -61.96 -45.84
C GLY A 1206 12.04 -63.39 -45.60
N GLN A 1207 11.37 -64.02 -46.57
CA GLN A 1207 11.26 -65.48 -46.62
C GLN A 1207 12.41 -66.09 -47.42
N VAL A 1208 12.94 -67.23 -46.98
CA VAL A 1208 14.00 -67.95 -47.71
C VAL A 1208 13.49 -69.28 -48.24
N ILE A 1209 13.67 -69.50 -49.53
CA ILE A 1209 13.26 -70.72 -50.23
C ILE A 1209 14.47 -71.64 -50.36
N SER A 1210 14.32 -72.91 -49.98
CA SER A 1210 15.38 -73.92 -50.15
C SER A 1210 15.64 -74.22 -51.63
N ASN A 1211 16.82 -74.76 -51.91
CA ASN A 1211 17.08 -75.44 -53.17
C ASN A 1211 16.06 -76.58 -53.37
N GLU A 1212 15.79 -76.89 -54.63
CA GLU A 1212 14.91 -77.99 -55.01
C GLU A 1212 15.65 -79.33 -54.90
N ALA A 1213 15.00 -80.34 -54.34
CA ALA A 1213 15.53 -81.70 -54.21
C ALA A 1213 14.64 -82.73 -54.94
N ILE A 1214 15.26 -83.62 -55.72
CA ILE A 1214 14.56 -84.60 -56.56
C ILE A 1214 14.34 -85.92 -55.82
N LEU A 1215 13.13 -86.49 -55.92
CA LEU A 1215 12.85 -87.85 -55.50
C LEU A 1215 13.05 -88.86 -56.65
N ASN A 1216 14.01 -89.77 -56.51
CA ASN A 1216 14.24 -90.88 -57.43
C ASN A 1216 13.77 -92.21 -56.82
N VAL A 1217 12.67 -92.77 -57.35
CA VAL A 1217 12.06 -94.03 -56.87
C VAL A 1217 12.46 -95.21 -57.74
N LYS A 1218 13.08 -96.23 -57.13
CA LYS A 1218 13.57 -97.45 -57.81
C LYS A 1218 12.83 -98.69 -57.29
N SER A 1219 12.83 -99.77 -58.07
CA SER A 1219 12.28 -101.08 -57.64
C SER A 1219 13.39 -102.10 -57.39
N ARG A 1220 13.25 -102.92 -56.33
CA ARG A 1220 14.24 -103.98 -56.01
C ARG A 1220 14.04 -105.19 -56.95
N THR A 1221 14.98 -105.42 -57.87
CA THR A 1221 14.95 -106.60 -58.73
C THR A 1221 15.47 -107.85 -57.99
N VAL A 1222 14.64 -108.88 -57.80
CA VAL A 1222 15.07 -110.19 -57.26
C VAL A 1222 15.56 -111.09 -58.41
N ILE A 1223 16.86 -111.43 -58.43
CA ILE A 1223 17.45 -112.38 -59.40
C ILE A 1223 17.68 -113.74 -58.70
N THR A 1224 16.96 -114.79 -59.12
CA THR A 1224 17.33 -116.19 -58.80
C THR A 1224 18.17 -116.80 -59.93
N ASN A 1225 19.39 -117.27 -59.63
CA ASN A 1225 20.34 -117.74 -60.65
C ASN A 1225 20.82 -119.18 -60.37
N ARG A 1226 20.71 -120.08 -61.36
CA ARG A 1226 21.60 -121.25 -61.61
C ARG A 1226 21.13 -121.94 -62.91
N ARG A 1227 21.93 -122.17 -63.96
CA ARG A 1227 23.39 -122.18 -64.18
C ARG A 1227 23.72 -121.90 -65.67
N ILE A 1228 24.87 -121.26 -65.86
CA ILE A 1228 25.68 -121.02 -67.08
C ILE A 1228 26.25 -122.41 -67.55
N THR A 1229 26.61 -122.72 -68.81
CA THR A 1229 27.75 -122.16 -69.59
C THR A 1229 27.86 -122.72 -71.04
N TYR A 1230 27.85 -121.80 -72.03
CA TYR A 1230 28.60 -121.61 -73.31
C TYR A 1230 29.01 -122.76 -74.28
N ARG A 1231 28.92 -122.48 -75.61
CA ARG A 1231 30.06 -122.07 -76.50
C ARG A 1231 29.70 -121.82 -78.00
N ILE A 1232 30.18 -120.65 -78.49
CA ILE A 1232 30.88 -120.32 -79.78
C ILE A 1232 30.14 -120.36 -81.15
N LYS A 1233 30.04 -119.15 -81.74
CA LYS A 1233 30.20 -118.63 -83.13
C LYS A 1233 30.03 -119.56 -84.35
N LYS A 1234 29.25 -119.08 -85.36
CA LYS A 1234 29.76 -118.39 -86.58
C LYS A 1234 28.59 -117.78 -87.41
N SER A 1235 28.91 -116.69 -88.12
CA SER A 1235 28.10 -115.76 -88.94
C SER A 1235 27.05 -114.95 -88.20
#